data_AF-A0A1D1ZX11-F1
#
_entry.id   AF-A0A1D1ZX11-F1
#
_cell.length_a   1.000
_cell.length_b   1.000
_cell.length_c   1.000
_cell.angle_alpha   90.00
_cell.angle_beta   90.00
_cell.angle_gamma   90.00
#
_symmetry.space_group_name_H-M   'P 1'
#
loop_
_entity.id
_entity.type
_entity.pdbx_description
1 polymer ?
#
loop_
_entity_poly.entity_id
_entity_poly.type
_entity_poly.pdbx_seq_one_letter_code
_entity_poly.pdbx_strand_id
1 'polypeptide(L)'
;PTDPHRRELVALVAVHRRLDRAHSLPTTTPASRGDHPGCDRRRPGSDVLRARAEDRSRLIQLGAEDPQCAPGERGEVMAHPVSTMAYPERFTVAASHIQPTLEDSATISNEIKLALYALHQQATVGPCNQPKPWGWNAASNAKWQAWKELGELSAMEAMRLYVRTLDEEVPGWVEGIEREARPRPNGTAEHGAQGPADKGAEVDEKEAVGAGASTAASLPPAPAAPAPPAHKPRSVAEVVVEGSWVSPFIAAPRKPAPRYEHAVALLGPRAYVLGGSYSGRYLGDTWSLDLESLAWAPVAPSPAADGAGAGDGDGAALPPVAGHAALAWGAGVLAVGGHAGARRAETHLAVRALDPRRGAWTEVPTAWARGGPDGGAAASGSDSEAEAAPEAPARALPAPRGGHSASLLGTGLYVFGGEDAHRRALADLLVLDLPSMTWTAPLTTGKAPAPRTAHVATVWRERYLVIFGGGSVAHCFDDVHVLDTATLEWSQPEVEGPVPPPRAGHAAAVLGSTWYIVGGGNNAAGCADMYALDLGVLGRGEPLVWTLVGNTPPSSAIASEGLSLLSVPMAGCLVSFGGYNGKYHNSVHVYRPEGYVLVKAASAEARGAERGALPAGEGLRAGLDVGTRSSAQQPEDGEIERKNSEAAVARREAVVARESTAQELVLLRRQLATTQAALADAEQAARERDAHLEAEQSKVVRLEVEVAELRASLSRMAELERELDSYRLQATAAEPRKASGLWGFISGADANASPPRD
;
A
#
# COMPACT_ATOMS: atom_id res chain seq x y z
N PRO A 1 -23.99 28.57 -3.90
CA PRO A 1 -22.68 28.04 -4.36
C PRO A 1 -21.72 27.73 -3.20
N THR A 2 -22.28 27.28 -2.07
CA THR A 2 -21.59 27.18 -0.77
C THR A 2 -22.26 26.07 0.06
N ASP A 3 -22.37 24.88 -0.53
CA ASP A 3 -22.92 23.72 0.16
C ASP A 3 -22.02 22.49 -0.08
N PRO A 4 -21.35 21.96 0.97
CA PRO A 4 -20.49 20.78 0.87
C PRO A 4 -21.23 19.51 0.42
N HIS A 5 -22.55 19.41 0.64
CA HIS A 5 -23.37 18.28 0.21
C HIS A 5 -23.54 18.20 -1.32
N ARG A 6 -23.37 19.34 -2.00
CA ARG A 6 -23.44 19.44 -3.48
C ARG A 6 -22.23 18.83 -4.19
N ARG A 7 -21.12 18.54 -3.49
CA ARG A 7 -19.89 18.00 -4.08
C ARG A 7 -19.83 16.48 -4.12
N GLU A 8 -20.48 15.80 -3.18
CA GLU A 8 -20.46 14.32 -3.07
C GLU A 8 -21.41 13.65 -4.07
N LEU A 9 -22.62 14.18 -4.26
CA LEU A 9 -23.58 13.64 -5.24
C LEU A 9 -23.13 13.89 -6.70
N VAL A 10 -22.46 15.02 -6.95
CA VAL A 10 -21.84 15.32 -8.25
C VAL A 10 -20.65 14.40 -8.53
N ALA A 11 -19.91 13.97 -7.51
CA ALA A 11 -18.81 13.02 -7.66
C ALA A 11 -19.32 11.61 -8.00
N LEU A 12 -20.38 11.13 -7.33
CA LEU A 12 -20.98 9.82 -7.61
C LEU A 12 -21.58 9.74 -9.03
N VAL A 13 -22.31 10.77 -9.45
CA VAL A 13 -22.95 10.84 -10.78
C VAL A 13 -21.94 11.08 -11.91
N ALA A 14 -20.85 11.82 -11.64
CA ALA A 14 -19.78 12.04 -12.62
C ALA A 14 -18.91 10.81 -12.86
N VAL A 15 -18.76 9.92 -11.86
CA VAL A 15 -18.08 8.63 -12.01
C VAL A 15 -18.93 7.66 -12.84
N HIS A 16 -20.25 7.63 -12.65
CA HIS A 16 -21.15 6.76 -13.43
C HIS A 16 -21.27 7.17 -14.91
N ARG A 17 -21.41 8.47 -15.22
CA ARG A 17 -21.52 8.95 -16.62
C ARG A 17 -20.26 8.71 -17.47
N ARG A 18 -19.11 8.47 -16.86
CA ARG A 18 -17.85 8.20 -17.58
C ARG A 18 -17.69 6.73 -17.97
N LEU A 19 -18.30 5.81 -17.23
CA LEU A 19 -18.23 4.38 -17.52
C LEU A 19 -19.19 3.97 -18.66
N ASP A 20 -20.36 4.60 -18.80
CA ASP A 20 -21.34 4.23 -19.84
C ASP A 20 -21.05 4.81 -21.25
N ARG A 21 -20.25 5.88 -21.35
CA ARG A 21 -19.75 6.33 -22.67
C ARG A 21 -18.80 5.34 -23.32
N ALA A 22 -18.29 4.35 -22.57
CA ALA A 22 -17.45 3.28 -23.09
C ALA A 22 -18.24 2.04 -23.57
N HIS A 23 -19.57 2.01 -23.39
CA HIS A 23 -20.43 0.87 -23.80
C HIS A 23 -21.46 1.22 -24.88
N SER A 24 -21.44 2.43 -25.43
CA SER A 24 -22.25 2.81 -26.60
C SER A 24 -21.36 2.98 -27.84
N LEU A 25 -21.35 1.98 -28.72
CA LEU A 25 -20.83 2.13 -30.07
C LEU A 25 -21.81 3.00 -30.89
N PRO A 26 -21.36 4.08 -31.56
CA PRO A 26 -22.16 4.70 -32.60
C PRO A 26 -22.01 3.86 -33.87
N THR A 27 -23.10 3.24 -34.32
CA THR A 27 -23.25 2.78 -35.70
C THR A 27 -23.31 4.00 -36.61
N THR A 28 -22.25 4.27 -37.38
CA THR A 28 -22.25 5.23 -38.47
C THR A 28 -22.12 4.52 -39.81
N THR A 29 -23.16 4.62 -40.62
CA THR A 29 -23.26 4.21 -42.02
C THR A 29 -22.35 5.10 -42.90
N PRO A 30 -21.66 4.58 -43.94
CA PRO A 30 -20.86 5.43 -44.82
C PRO A 30 -21.72 5.97 -45.97
N ALA A 31 -21.78 7.30 -46.08
CA ALA A 31 -22.24 7.99 -47.28
C ALA A 31 -21.06 8.35 -48.20
N SER A 32 -21.38 8.42 -49.47
CA SER A 32 -20.54 8.28 -50.65
C SER A 32 -19.83 9.54 -51.17
N ARG A 33 -18.71 9.28 -51.87
CA ARG A 33 -18.21 9.90 -53.14
C ARG A 33 -17.72 11.36 -53.16
N GLY A 34 -16.53 11.51 -53.76
CA GLY A 34 -16.04 12.75 -54.39
C GLY A 34 -14.53 12.78 -54.65
N ASP A 35 -14.06 12.07 -55.69
CA ASP A 35 -13.01 12.40 -56.71
C ASP A 35 -12.08 13.61 -56.47
N HIS A 36 -10.79 13.72 -56.84
CA HIS A 36 -9.72 13.00 -57.58
C HIS A 36 -8.48 13.98 -57.54
N PRO A 37 -7.32 13.79 -58.23
CA PRO A 37 -6.36 12.67 -58.25
C PRO A 37 -4.87 13.12 -58.12
N GLY A 38 -3.96 12.15 -57.96
CA GLY A 38 -2.64 12.17 -58.64
C GLY A 38 -1.38 12.27 -57.76
N CYS A 39 -0.76 11.13 -57.43
CA CYS A 39 0.43 10.64 -58.16
C CYS A 39 0.82 9.24 -57.67
N ASP A 40 1.49 8.51 -58.54
CA ASP A 40 1.40 7.08 -58.77
C ASP A 40 2.76 6.39 -58.52
N ARG A 41 2.70 5.05 -58.32
CA ARG A 41 3.79 4.02 -58.40
C ARG A 41 4.63 3.77 -57.13
N ARG A 42 4.86 2.53 -56.65
CA ARG A 42 4.56 1.15 -57.10
C ARG A 42 4.72 0.17 -55.91
N ARG A 43 3.79 -0.80 -55.83
CA ARG A 43 3.82 -2.09 -55.08
C ARG A 43 4.70 -3.14 -55.81
N PRO A 44 5.05 -4.34 -55.28
CA PRO A 44 4.22 -5.34 -54.55
C PRO A 44 4.91 -6.01 -53.33
N GLY A 45 4.33 -6.87 -52.48
CA GLY A 45 3.02 -7.54 -52.27
C GLY A 45 3.19 -8.34 -50.95
N SER A 46 2.34 -8.19 -49.92
CA SER A 46 1.11 -8.95 -49.63
C SER A 46 1.23 -10.48 -49.67
N ASP A 47 1.58 -11.08 -48.53
CA ASP A 47 1.03 -12.36 -48.05
C ASP A 47 1.23 -12.46 -46.53
N VAL A 48 0.38 -13.22 -45.84
CA VAL A 48 0.28 -13.40 -44.37
C VAL A 48 -0.61 -12.40 -43.62
N LEU A 49 -1.82 -12.14 -44.12
CA LEU A 49 -3.00 -11.80 -43.29
C LEU A 49 -4.25 -12.51 -43.83
N ARG A 50 -4.17 -13.83 -43.89
CA ARG A 50 -5.32 -14.72 -44.15
C ARG A 50 -5.14 -16.01 -43.33
N ALA A 51 -5.30 -15.91 -42.00
CA ALA A 51 -5.37 -17.07 -41.10
C ALA A 51 -6.07 -16.79 -39.74
N ARG A 52 -6.92 -15.76 -39.64
CA ARG A 52 -7.66 -15.45 -38.39
C ARG A 52 -9.10 -15.00 -38.62
N ALA A 53 -9.79 -15.65 -39.56
CA ALA A 53 -11.21 -15.41 -39.83
C ALA A 53 -12.04 -16.69 -40.00
N GLU A 54 -11.56 -17.83 -39.49
CA GLU A 54 -12.28 -19.11 -39.48
C GLU A 54 -12.07 -19.81 -38.13
N ASP A 55 -12.58 -19.24 -37.03
CA ASP A 55 -12.88 -20.03 -35.82
C ASP A 55 -13.90 -19.33 -34.90
N ARG A 56 -14.93 -18.73 -35.49
CA ARG A 56 -16.01 -18.05 -34.74
C ARG A 56 -17.42 -18.40 -35.25
N SER A 57 -17.55 -19.56 -35.90
CA SER A 57 -18.83 -20.05 -36.45
C SER A 57 -19.09 -21.54 -36.24
N ARG A 58 -18.53 -22.15 -35.18
CA ARG A 58 -18.81 -23.55 -34.81
C ARG A 58 -19.20 -23.77 -33.34
N LEU A 59 -19.87 -22.81 -32.72
CA LEU A 59 -20.37 -23.00 -31.35
C LEU A 59 -21.66 -22.22 -31.06
N ILE A 60 -22.65 -22.34 -31.95
CA ILE A 60 -24.08 -22.16 -31.61
C ILE A 60 -24.86 -23.17 -32.48
N GLN A 61 -25.76 -23.93 -31.85
CA GLN A 61 -26.67 -24.96 -32.37
C GLN A 61 -26.17 -26.41 -32.35
N LEU A 62 -26.21 -27.02 -31.16
CA LEU A 62 -26.94 -28.26 -30.92
C LEU A 62 -27.51 -28.15 -29.50
N GLY A 63 -28.83 -28.00 -29.41
CA GLY A 63 -29.58 -28.13 -28.16
C GLY A 63 -30.31 -29.47 -28.14
N ALA A 64 -30.45 -30.05 -26.96
CA ALA A 64 -31.60 -30.85 -26.53
C ALA A 64 -31.35 -31.34 -25.10
N GLU A 65 -32.34 -31.11 -24.25
CA GLU A 65 -32.46 -31.66 -22.90
C GLU A 65 -32.71 -33.18 -22.97
N ASP A 66 -32.20 -33.94 -22.00
CA ASP A 66 -32.99 -35.01 -21.37
C ASP A 66 -32.47 -35.29 -19.94
N PRO A 67 -33.34 -35.72 -19.01
CA PRO A 67 -33.16 -35.70 -17.56
C PRO A 67 -32.65 -37.03 -16.99
N GLN A 68 -32.32 -37.03 -15.68
CA GLN A 68 -32.02 -38.16 -14.78
C GLN A 68 -30.54 -38.51 -14.53
N CYS A 69 -29.96 -37.92 -13.47
CA CYS A 69 -29.32 -38.68 -12.38
C CYS A 69 -28.97 -37.75 -11.19
N ALA A 70 -29.15 -38.28 -9.97
CA ALA A 70 -29.24 -37.56 -8.70
C ALA A 70 -27.94 -36.88 -8.19
N PRO A 71 -28.03 -35.84 -7.34
CA PRO A 71 -26.87 -35.22 -6.72
C PRO A 71 -26.47 -35.96 -5.42
N GLY A 72 -25.20 -36.37 -5.34
CA GLY A 72 -24.55 -36.72 -4.09
C GLY A 72 -24.20 -35.46 -3.30
N GLU A 73 -24.55 -35.50 -2.01
CA GLU A 73 -24.56 -34.41 -1.03
C GLU A 73 -23.25 -33.60 -0.97
N ARG A 74 -23.34 -32.32 -1.31
CA ARG A 74 -22.46 -31.25 -0.82
C ARG A 74 -23.35 -30.27 -0.08
N GLY A 75 -23.06 -30.02 1.20
CA GLY A 75 -23.84 -29.13 2.05
C GLY A 75 -23.94 -27.72 1.45
N GLU A 76 -25.11 -27.39 0.93
CA GLU A 76 -25.51 -26.04 0.53
C GLU A 76 -25.79 -25.20 1.79
N VAL A 77 -25.15 -24.04 1.87
CA VAL A 77 -25.61 -22.95 2.71
C VAL A 77 -26.93 -22.47 2.10
N MET A 78 -28.04 -22.65 2.81
CA MET A 78 -29.38 -22.23 2.36
C MET A 78 -29.38 -20.76 1.97
N ALA A 79 -29.44 -20.47 0.67
CA ALA A 79 -29.60 -19.12 0.15
C ALA A 79 -31.02 -18.61 0.45
N HIS A 80 -31.11 -17.40 0.99
CA HIS A 80 -32.36 -16.71 1.30
C HIS A 80 -33.21 -16.50 0.02
N PRO A 81 -34.48 -16.95 -0.05
CA PRO A 81 -35.28 -16.95 -1.28
C PRO A 81 -35.46 -15.57 -1.94
N VAL A 82 -35.44 -14.47 -1.16
CA VAL A 82 -35.54 -13.10 -1.70
C VAL A 82 -34.21 -12.63 -2.32
N SER A 83 -33.08 -13.08 -1.79
CA SER A 83 -31.75 -12.74 -2.29
C SER A 83 -31.45 -13.35 -3.67
N THR A 84 -32.13 -14.45 -4.02
CA THR A 84 -31.99 -15.16 -5.31
C THR A 84 -33.00 -14.71 -6.38
N MET A 85 -33.94 -13.81 -6.07
CA MET A 85 -34.95 -13.34 -7.03
C MET A 85 -34.35 -12.47 -8.14
N ALA A 86 -34.89 -12.60 -9.35
CA ALA A 86 -34.61 -11.73 -10.48
C ALA A 86 -35.25 -10.34 -10.33
N TYR A 87 -34.81 -9.38 -11.15
CA TYR A 87 -35.46 -8.08 -11.28
C TYR A 87 -36.47 -8.13 -12.42
N PRO A 88 -37.65 -7.49 -12.29
CA PRO A 88 -38.03 -6.50 -11.27
C PRO A 88 -38.63 -7.07 -9.98
N GLU A 89 -38.88 -8.38 -9.89
CA GLU A 89 -39.61 -9.02 -8.79
C GLU A 89 -38.98 -8.72 -7.42
N ARG A 90 -37.65 -8.84 -7.33
CA ARG A 90 -36.90 -8.53 -6.11
C ARG A 90 -37.12 -7.09 -5.63
N PHE A 91 -37.18 -6.13 -6.56
CA PHE A 91 -37.48 -4.73 -6.23
C PHE A 91 -38.92 -4.55 -5.79
N THR A 92 -39.89 -5.19 -6.45
CA THR A 92 -41.30 -5.06 -6.08
C THR A 92 -41.59 -5.59 -4.68
N VAL A 93 -41.01 -6.74 -4.32
CA VAL A 93 -41.09 -7.32 -2.98
C VAL A 93 -40.45 -6.39 -1.95
N ALA A 94 -39.24 -5.90 -2.23
CA ALA A 94 -38.54 -4.97 -1.34
C ALA A 94 -39.28 -3.65 -1.11
N ALA A 95 -39.76 -3.02 -2.17
CA ALA A 95 -40.48 -1.76 -2.11
C ALA A 95 -41.80 -1.90 -1.35
N SER A 96 -42.55 -2.99 -1.56
CA SER A 96 -43.83 -3.24 -0.89
C SER A 96 -43.70 -3.41 0.64
N HIS A 97 -42.58 -4.00 1.10
CA HIS A 97 -42.34 -4.22 2.53
C HIS A 97 -41.81 -2.96 3.23
N ILE A 98 -40.92 -2.21 2.56
CA ILE A 98 -40.23 -1.09 3.20
C ILE A 98 -41.03 0.22 3.11
N GLN A 99 -41.74 0.50 2.02
CA GLN A 99 -42.46 1.78 1.88
C GLN A 99 -43.44 2.12 3.02
N PRO A 100 -44.26 1.19 3.54
CA PRO A 100 -45.17 1.48 4.63
C PRO A 100 -44.46 1.83 5.95
N THR A 101 -43.24 1.33 6.14
CA THR A 101 -42.44 1.52 7.36
C THR A 101 -41.42 2.65 7.22
N LEU A 102 -41.13 3.09 5.99
CA LEU A 102 -40.06 4.04 5.68
C LEU A 102 -40.30 5.44 6.27
N GLU A 103 -41.54 5.94 6.22
CA GLU A 103 -41.84 7.29 6.71
C GLU A 103 -41.82 7.34 8.25
N ASP A 104 -42.31 6.28 8.92
CA ASP A 104 -42.44 6.19 10.38
C ASP A 104 -41.20 5.60 11.10
N SER A 105 -40.24 5.04 10.35
CA SER A 105 -39.05 4.43 10.95
C SER A 105 -38.08 5.46 11.52
N ALA A 106 -37.91 5.48 12.84
CA ALA A 106 -36.91 6.32 13.52
C ALA A 106 -35.47 5.77 13.41
N THR A 107 -35.30 4.52 12.95
CA THR A 107 -33.99 3.86 12.84
C THR A 107 -33.29 4.12 11.51
N ILE A 108 -34.02 4.59 10.48
CA ILE A 108 -33.47 4.90 9.16
C ILE A 108 -33.22 6.42 9.04
N SER A 109 -31.99 6.81 8.68
CA SER A 109 -31.64 8.22 8.49
C SER A 109 -32.50 8.89 7.41
N ASN A 110 -32.81 10.18 7.60
CA ASN A 110 -33.57 10.98 6.63
C ASN A 110 -32.92 11.03 5.24
N GLU A 111 -31.59 10.93 5.16
CA GLU A 111 -30.84 10.86 3.90
C GLU A 111 -31.12 9.56 3.13
N ILE A 112 -31.16 8.43 3.85
CA ILE A 112 -31.49 7.11 3.28
C ILE A 112 -32.96 7.08 2.83
N LYS A 113 -33.87 7.66 3.63
CA LYS A 113 -35.29 7.80 3.25
C LYS A 113 -35.45 8.60 1.96
N LEU A 114 -34.68 9.68 1.77
CA LEU A 114 -34.70 10.50 0.56
C LEU A 114 -34.10 9.75 -0.64
N ALA A 115 -33.00 9.02 -0.46
CA ALA A 115 -32.37 8.21 -1.51
C ALA A 115 -33.30 7.08 -1.99
N LEU A 116 -33.89 6.33 -1.05
CA LEU A 116 -34.87 5.27 -1.35
C LEU A 116 -36.11 5.85 -2.03
N TYR A 117 -36.62 7.00 -1.57
CA TYR A 117 -37.72 7.71 -2.24
C TYR A 117 -37.37 8.06 -3.69
N ALA A 118 -36.22 8.70 -3.92
CA ALA A 118 -35.78 9.11 -5.25
C ALA A 118 -35.60 7.92 -6.20
N LEU A 119 -34.92 6.86 -5.75
CA LEU A 119 -34.69 5.64 -6.52
C LEU A 119 -36.01 4.91 -6.83
N HIS A 120 -36.96 4.89 -5.88
CA HIS A 120 -38.28 4.34 -6.12
C HIS A 120 -39.05 5.14 -7.18
N GLN A 121 -39.04 6.47 -7.11
CA GLN A 121 -39.68 7.33 -8.12
C GLN A 121 -39.02 7.16 -9.50
N GLN A 122 -37.70 7.06 -9.56
CA GLN A 122 -36.98 6.80 -10.81
C GLN A 122 -37.29 5.41 -11.38
N ALA A 123 -37.46 4.39 -10.54
CA ALA A 123 -37.80 3.03 -10.94
C ALA A 123 -39.25 2.86 -11.44
N THR A 124 -40.20 3.63 -10.89
CA THR A 124 -41.63 3.47 -11.16
C THR A 124 -42.23 4.54 -12.07
N VAL A 125 -41.71 5.76 -12.03
CA VAL A 125 -42.20 6.92 -12.79
C VAL A 125 -41.19 7.38 -13.86
N GLY A 126 -39.90 7.15 -13.63
CA GLY A 126 -38.81 7.57 -14.52
C GLY A 126 -38.23 8.94 -14.15
N PRO A 127 -37.54 9.63 -15.08
CA PRO A 127 -36.87 10.91 -14.81
C PRO A 127 -37.81 11.98 -14.25
N CYS A 128 -37.32 12.76 -13.27
CA CYS A 128 -38.10 13.82 -12.64
C CYS A 128 -38.42 14.97 -13.61
N ASN A 129 -39.65 14.98 -14.12
CA ASN A 129 -40.18 16.01 -15.03
C ASN A 129 -41.13 17.00 -14.32
N GLN A 130 -41.31 16.86 -13.01
CA GLN A 130 -42.19 17.75 -12.25
C GLN A 130 -41.52 19.11 -12.03
N PRO A 131 -42.28 20.22 -12.09
CA PRO A 131 -41.75 21.54 -11.76
C PRO A 131 -41.34 21.58 -10.29
N LYS A 132 -40.31 22.38 -9.99
CA LYS A 132 -39.83 22.53 -8.60
C LYS A 132 -40.97 23.03 -7.69
N PRO A 133 -41.23 22.38 -6.54
CA PRO A 133 -42.28 22.79 -5.62
C PRO A 133 -42.06 24.24 -5.14
N TRP A 134 -43.13 25.06 -5.16
CA TRP A 134 -43.07 26.44 -4.68
C TRP A 134 -43.59 26.51 -3.24
N GLY A 135 -42.73 26.89 -2.28
CA GLY A 135 -43.09 27.08 -0.87
C GLY A 135 -42.01 26.64 0.13
N TRP A 136 -42.16 27.07 1.38
CA TRP A 136 -41.25 26.84 2.53
C TRP A 136 -41.25 25.40 3.08
N ASN A 137 -41.80 24.43 2.34
CA ASN A 137 -41.81 23.03 2.77
C ASN A 137 -40.49 22.35 2.39
N ALA A 138 -39.58 22.24 3.37
CA ALA A 138 -38.24 21.69 3.20
C ALA A 138 -38.26 20.22 2.75
N ALA A 139 -39.23 19.42 3.24
CA ALA A 139 -39.32 17.99 2.91
C ALA A 139 -39.70 17.76 1.44
N SER A 140 -40.66 18.52 0.92
CA SER A 140 -41.07 18.42 -0.49
C SER A 140 -39.96 18.87 -1.44
N ASN A 141 -39.20 19.92 -1.07
CA ASN A 141 -38.05 20.37 -1.86
C ASN A 141 -36.91 19.34 -1.85
N ALA A 142 -36.63 18.71 -0.71
CA ALA A 142 -35.61 17.67 -0.60
C ALA A 142 -35.97 16.41 -1.42
N LYS A 143 -37.23 15.96 -1.33
CA LYS A 143 -37.77 14.84 -2.14
C LYS A 143 -37.66 15.11 -3.65
N TRP A 144 -38.06 16.32 -4.08
CA TRP A 144 -37.95 16.72 -5.48
C TRP A 144 -36.50 16.80 -5.96
N GLN A 145 -35.60 17.36 -5.13
CA GLN A 145 -34.20 17.55 -5.48
C GLN A 145 -33.46 16.21 -5.59
N ALA A 146 -33.66 15.30 -4.63
CA ALA A 146 -33.06 13.96 -4.67
C ALA A 146 -33.48 13.18 -5.93
N TRP A 147 -34.76 13.26 -6.32
CA TRP A 147 -35.23 12.63 -7.56
C TRP A 147 -34.68 13.32 -8.82
N LYS A 148 -34.59 14.66 -8.82
CA LYS A 148 -34.02 15.41 -9.96
C LYS A 148 -32.54 15.11 -10.20
N GLU A 149 -31.79 14.82 -9.15
CA GLU A 149 -30.35 14.52 -9.22
C GLU A 149 -30.04 13.15 -9.86
N LEU A 150 -30.99 12.22 -9.88
CA LEU A 150 -30.83 10.92 -10.56
C LEU A 150 -30.82 11.04 -12.10
N GLY A 151 -31.36 12.13 -12.65
CA GLY A 151 -31.32 12.42 -14.09
C GLY A 151 -31.94 11.31 -14.95
N GLU A 152 -31.17 10.81 -15.92
CA GLU A 152 -31.59 9.81 -16.92
C GLU A 152 -31.30 8.36 -16.49
N LEU A 153 -31.12 8.10 -15.19
CA LEU A 153 -30.90 6.74 -14.67
C LEU A 153 -32.04 5.81 -15.12
N SER A 154 -31.73 4.64 -15.67
CA SER A 154 -32.75 3.73 -16.17
C SER A 154 -33.58 3.13 -15.02
N ALA A 155 -34.83 2.77 -15.30
CA ALA A 155 -35.70 2.14 -14.30
C ALA A 155 -35.08 0.86 -13.71
N MET A 156 -34.41 0.04 -14.53
CA MET A 156 -33.75 -1.19 -14.10
C MET A 156 -32.56 -0.93 -13.17
N GLU A 157 -31.76 0.11 -13.44
CA GLU A 157 -30.65 0.50 -12.56
C GLU A 157 -31.15 1.11 -11.26
N ALA A 158 -32.21 1.91 -11.32
CA ALA A 158 -32.86 2.45 -10.14
C ALA A 158 -33.40 1.33 -9.22
N MET A 159 -34.00 0.27 -9.78
CA MET A 159 -34.43 -0.91 -9.03
C MET A 159 -33.27 -1.64 -8.34
N ARG A 160 -32.16 -1.84 -9.06
CA ARG A 160 -30.95 -2.50 -8.52
C ARG A 160 -30.30 -1.69 -7.41
N LEU A 161 -30.21 -0.37 -7.59
CA LEU A 161 -29.69 0.54 -6.58
C LEU A 161 -30.60 0.60 -5.37
N TYR A 162 -31.92 0.61 -5.55
CA TYR A 162 -32.89 0.60 -4.45
C TYR A 162 -32.70 -0.63 -3.55
N VAL A 163 -32.65 -1.84 -4.13
CA VAL A 163 -32.45 -3.08 -3.37
C VAL A 163 -31.05 -3.14 -2.74
N ARG A 164 -30.02 -2.64 -3.44
CA ARG A 164 -28.66 -2.54 -2.89
C ARG A 164 -28.59 -1.60 -1.68
N THR A 165 -29.25 -0.44 -1.76
CA THR A 165 -29.32 0.50 -0.63
C THR A 165 -30.02 -0.13 0.57
N LEU A 166 -31.05 -0.97 0.36
CA LEU A 166 -31.66 -1.73 1.46
C LEU A 166 -30.71 -2.78 2.04
N ASP A 167 -30.00 -3.54 1.20
CA ASP A 167 -29.01 -4.54 1.63
C ASP A 167 -27.86 -3.92 2.45
N GLU A 168 -27.46 -2.69 2.14
CA GLU A 168 -26.35 -1.98 2.80
C GLU A 168 -26.80 -1.24 4.06
N GLU A 169 -27.95 -0.57 4.03
CA GLU A 169 -28.32 0.45 5.03
C GLU A 169 -29.47 0.02 5.95
N VAL A 170 -30.17 -1.08 5.67
CA VAL A 170 -31.30 -1.58 6.50
C VAL A 170 -31.04 -3.03 6.95
N PRO A 171 -30.29 -3.23 8.05
CA PRO A 171 -29.96 -4.58 8.53
C PRO A 171 -31.22 -5.43 8.80
N GLY A 172 -31.28 -6.63 8.23
CA GLY A 172 -32.35 -7.59 8.49
C GLY A 172 -33.66 -7.36 7.73
N TRP A 173 -33.70 -6.46 6.74
CA TRP A 173 -34.92 -6.21 5.94
C TRP A 173 -35.43 -7.47 5.21
N VAL A 174 -34.52 -8.34 4.76
CA VAL A 174 -34.83 -9.64 4.13
C VAL A 174 -35.42 -10.63 5.14
N GLU A 175 -34.89 -10.66 6.36
CA GLU A 175 -35.39 -11.53 7.43
C GLU A 175 -36.80 -11.12 7.89
N GLY A 176 -37.14 -9.84 7.79
CA GLY A 176 -38.49 -9.32 8.04
C GLY A 176 -39.52 -9.90 7.07
N ILE A 177 -39.20 -9.92 5.78
CA ILE A 177 -40.04 -10.49 4.71
C ILE A 177 -40.21 -12.00 4.88
N GLU A 178 -39.12 -12.71 5.19
CA GLU A 178 -39.13 -14.17 5.35
C GLU A 178 -39.87 -14.63 6.62
N ARG A 179 -39.89 -13.80 7.66
CA ARG A 179 -40.66 -14.05 8.89
C ARG A 179 -42.17 -13.95 8.66
N GLU A 180 -42.61 -13.09 7.75
CA GLU A 180 -44.01 -12.96 7.33
C GLU A 180 -44.44 -14.05 6.33
N ALA A 181 -43.51 -14.55 5.50
CA ALA A 181 -43.77 -15.61 4.52
C ALA A 181 -43.91 -17.03 5.12
N ARG A 182 -43.66 -17.22 6.42
CA ARG A 182 -43.80 -18.52 7.08
C ARG A 182 -45.29 -18.82 7.35
N PRO A 183 -45.86 -19.91 6.80
CA PRO A 183 -47.26 -20.24 7.06
C PRO A 183 -47.46 -20.56 8.55
N ARG A 184 -48.42 -19.87 9.19
CA ARG A 184 -48.85 -20.22 10.54
C ARG A 184 -49.56 -21.58 10.50
N PRO A 185 -49.27 -22.51 11.43
CA PRO A 185 -50.00 -23.76 11.50
C PRO A 185 -51.49 -23.49 11.80
N ASN A 186 -52.35 -24.15 11.04
CA ASN A 186 -53.80 -24.04 11.10
C ASN A 186 -54.39 -24.67 12.38
N GLY A 187 -55.41 -24.01 12.95
CA GLY A 187 -56.35 -24.52 13.94
C GLY A 187 -56.10 -23.99 15.36
N THR A 188 -57.02 -23.33 16.07
CA THR A 188 -58.50 -23.45 16.06
C THR A 188 -59.18 -22.11 16.37
N ALA A 189 -60.40 -21.97 15.86
CA ALA A 189 -61.29 -20.82 16.01
C ALA A 189 -61.80 -20.62 17.45
N GLU A 190 -62.02 -19.35 17.83
CA GLU A 190 -63.15 -18.83 18.64
C GLU A 190 -63.01 -17.29 18.68
N HIS A 191 -63.84 -16.57 17.91
CA HIS A 191 -65.03 -15.83 18.37
C HIS A 191 -64.75 -14.56 19.21
N GLY A 192 -64.93 -13.40 18.56
CA GLY A 192 -65.85 -12.38 19.07
C GLY A 192 -65.27 -11.14 19.77
N ALA A 193 -65.56 -9.99 19.14
CA ALA A 193 -66.02 -8.73 19.74
C ALA A 193 -65.04 -7.53 19.83
N GLN A 194 -65.45 -6.48 19.10
CA GLN A 194 -65.44 -5.03 19.33
C GLN A 194 -64.37 -4.37 20.24
N GLY A 195 -63.75 -3.28 19.73
CA GLY A 195 -62.80 -2.38 20.41
C GLY A 195 -63.44 -1.44 21.47
N PRO A 196 -62.97 -0.19 21.69
CA PRO A 196 -61.78 0.53 21.22
C PRO A 196 -60.93 1.18 22.36
N ALA A 197 -59.82 1.84 21.96
CA ALA A 197 -59.06 2.96 22.58
C ALA A 197 -59.27 3.33 24.07
N ASP A 198 -58.19 3.51 24.84
CA ASP A 198 -57.69 4.84 25.29
C ASP A 198 -56.36 4.75 26.09
N LYS A 199 -55.61 5.85 26.02
CA LYS A 199 -54.48 6.40 26.81
C LYS A 199 -53.82 5.60 27.94
N GLY A 200 -52.49 5.49 27.82
CA GLY A 200 -51.49 6.18 28.64
C GLY A 200 -51.53 6.07 30.17
N ALA A 201 -50.47 5.51 30.75
CA ALA A 201 -49.84 6.05 31.95
C ALA A 201 -48.43 5.51 32.13
N GLU A 202 -47.63 6.36 32.73
CA GLU A 202 -46.20 6.42 32.89
C GLU A 202 -45.74 5.66 34.17
N VAL A 203 -44.41 5.46 34.24
CA VAL A 203 -43.54 5.30 35.41
C VAL A 203 -43.52 4.04 36.31
N ASP A 204 -42.31 3.45 36.32
CA ASP A 204 -41.37 3.30 37.45
C ASP A 204 -41.02 1.94 38.06
N GLU A 205 -39.74 1.90 38.40
CA GLU A 205 -38.90 0.83 38.90
C GLU A 205 -39.29 0.32 40.31
N LYS A 206 -39.04 -0.97 40.56
CA LYS A 206 -38.08 -1.51 41.56
C LYS A 206 -38.51 -2.86 42.13
N GLU A 207 -37.48 -3.71 42.27
CA GLU A 207 -37.23 -4.70 43.35
C GLU A 207 -38.32 -5.75 43.64
N ALA A 208 -38.07 -6.93 44.18
CA ALA A 208 -36.93 -7.83 44.33
C ALA A 208 -37.53 -9.09 45.01
N VAL A 209 -36.82 -10.22 44.90
CA VAL A 209 -36.87 -11.38 45.80
C VAL A 209 -38.13 -12.29 45.77
N GLY A 210 -37.87 -13.58 45.53
CA GLY A 210 -38.35 -14.59 46.49
C GLY A 210 -39.19 -15.76 45.97
N ALA A 211 -38.49 -16.84 45.62
CA ALA A 211 -38.78 -18.24 45.97
C ALA A 211 -40.17 -18.85 45.66
N GLY A 212 -40.15 -19.90 44.84
CA GLY A 212 -41.23 -20.87 44.72
C GLY A 212 -40.82 -22.04 43.85
N ALA A 213 -40.06 -22.98 44.42
CA ALA A 213 -39.65 -24.22 43.76
C ALA A 213 -40.84 -25.15 43.51
N SER A 214 -40.90 -25.76 42.32
CA SER A 214 -41.58 -27.03 42.10
C SER A 214 -40.80 -27.85 41.07
N THR A 215 -40.24 -28.94 41.56
CA THR A 215 -39.45 -29.95 40.87
C THR A 215 -40.29 -30.82 39.94
N ALA A 216 -39.84 -31.04 38.70
CA ALA A 216 -40.21 -32.23 37.93
C ALA A 216 -39.07 -32.63 36.96
N ALA A 217 -38.43 -33.75 37.32
CA ALA A 217 -37.75 -34.75 36.50
C ALA A 217 -36.86 -34.32 35.31
N SER A 218 -35.56 -34.55 35.52
CA SER A 218 -34.49 -34.52 34.52
C SER A 218 -34.57 -35.71 33.54
N LEU A 219 -34.43 -35.43 32.25
CA LEU A 219 -33.97 -36.36 31.22
C LEU A 219 -32.55 -35.92 30.79
N PRO A 220 -31.63 -36.86 30.48
CA PRO A 220 -30.24 -36.51 30.22
C PRO A 220 -30.09 -35.74 28.89
N PRO A 221 -29.20 -34.74 28.81
CA PRO A 221 -28.91 -34.08 27.55
C PRO A 221 -28.17 -35.05 26.61
N ALA A 222 -28.59 -35.08 25.35
CA ALA A 222 -27.87 -35.73 24.27
C ALA A 222 -26.43 -35.18 24.19
N PRO A 223 -25.42 -36.02 23.87
CA PRO A 223 -24.04 -35.57 23.80
C PRO A 223 -23.92 -34.44 22.77
N ALA A 224 -23.39 -33.30 23.23
CA ALA A 224 -23.05 -32.20 22.35
C ALA A 224 -22.19 -32.73 21.21
N ALA A 225 -22.60 -32.44 19.96
CA ALA A 225 -21.78 -32.69 18.80
C ALA A 225 -20.39 -32.07 19.07
N PRO A 226 -19.28 -32.78 18.77
CA PRO A 226 -17.95 -32.25 18.99
C PRO A 226 -17.86 -30.92 18.23
N ALA A 227 -17.48 -29.86 18.95
CA ALA A 227 -17.18 -28.58 18.32
C ALA A 227 -16.23 -28.84 17.13
N PRO A 228 -16.47 -28.22 15.97
CA PRO A 228 -15.55 -28.35 14.84
C PRO A 228 -14.14 -28.05 15.34
N PRO A 229 -13.12 -28.85 14.96
CA PRO A 229 -11.78 -28.67 15.49
C PRO A 229 -11.38 -27.22 15.25
N ALA A 230 -11.04 -26.50 16.32
CA ALA A 230 -10.56 -25.13 16.22
C ALA A 230 -9.41 -25.13 15.21
N HIS A 231 -9.62 -24.50 14.05
CA HIS A 231 -8.56 -24.32 13.07
C HIS A 231 -7.46 -23.55 13.78
N LYS A 232 -6.36 -24.22 14.12
CA LYS A 232 -5.18 -23.54 14.64
C LYS A 232 -4.78 -22.50 13.60
N PRO A 233 -4.76 -21.20 13.93
CA PRO A 233 -4.29 -20.19 12.99
C PRO A 233 -2.88 -20.57 12.54
N ARG A 234 -2.70 -20.61 11.22
CA ARG A 234 -1.44 -20.97 10.57
C ARG A 234 -0.71 -19.71 10.19
N SER A 235 0.62 -19.68 10.31
CA SER A 235 1.44 -18.54 9.89
C SER A 235 1.24 -18.22 8.41
N VAL A 236 1.44 -16.96 8.02
CA VAL A 236 1.47 -16.54 6.62
C VAL A 236 2.42 -17.40 5.79
N ALA A 237 3.51 -17.93 6.38
CA ALA A 237 4.44 -18.80 5.68
C ALA A 237 3.83 -20.15 5.25
N GLU A 238 2.86 -20.66 6.02
CA GLU A 238 2.19 -21.95 5.80
C GLU A 238 0.98 -21.84 4.87
N VAL A 239 0.44 -20.63 4.68
CA VAL A 239 -0.75 -20.36 3.86
C VAL A 239 -0.36 -19.71 2.54
N VAL A 240 0.49 -20.38 1.77
CA VAL A 240 0.79 -19.92 0.42
C VAL A 240 1.15 -21.03 -0.55
N VAL A 241 0.58 -20.90 -1.73
CA VAL A 241 0.83 -21.71 -2.92
C VAL A 241 1.78 -20.92 -3.81
N GLU A 242 2.88 -21.55 -4.24
CA GLU A 242 3.82 -20.91 -5.15
C GLU A 242 3.15 -20.48 -6.46
N GLY A 243 3.52 -19.30 -6.96
CA GLY A 243 3.00 -18.74 -8.20
C GLY A 243 1.55 -18.28 -8.16
N SER A 244 0.86 -18.38 -7.01
CA SER A 244 -0.57 -18.10 -6.92
C SER A 244 -0.92 -17.21 -5.73
N TRP A 245 -1.87 -16.30 -5.95
CA TRP A 245 -2.48 -15.52 -4.89
C TRP A 245 -3.42 -16.38 -4.05
N VAL A 246 -3.23 -16.38 -2.74
CA VAL A 246 -4.06 -17.10 -1.77
C VAL A 246 -4.64 -16.11 -0.77
N SER A 247 -5.93 -16.20 -0.47
CA SER A 247 -6.52 -15.44 0.65
C SER A 247 -6.53 -16.34 1.89
N PRO A 248 -5.68 -16.07 2.90
CA PRO A 248 -5.67 -16.88 4.11
C PRO A 248 -6.94 -16.67 4.93
N PHE A 249 -7.41 -17.72 5.59
CA PHE A 249 -8.49 -17.60 6.56
C PHE A 249 -7.98 -16.90 7.82
N ILE A 250 -8.54 -15.73 8.10
CA ILE A 250 -8.21 -14.93 9.29
C ILE A 250 -9.40 -15.01 10.25
N ALA A 251 -9.26 -15.82 11.30
CA ALA A 251 -10.26 -15.98 12.35
C ALA A 251 -10.18 -14.81 13.34
N ALA A 252 -10.73 -13.65 12.98
CA ALA A 252 -10.74 -12.49 13.84
C ALA A 252 -12.18 -11.99 14.11
N PRO A 253 -12.59 -11.80 15.38
CA PRO A 253 -13.91 -11.27 15.70
C PRO A 253 -14.08 -9.81 15.25
N ARG A 254 -12.97 -9.09 15.08
CA ARG A 254 -12.92 -7.72 14.55
C ARG A 254 -11.78 -7.64 13.54
N LYS A 255 -12.03 -6.94 12.43
CA LYS A 255 -11.05 -6.65 11.37
C LYS A 255 -11.19 -5.21 10.91
N PRO A 256 -10.17 -4.63 10.26
CA PRO A 256 -10.27 -3.27 9.73
C PRO A 256 -11.40 -3.15 8.71
N ALA A 257 -12.05 -1.99 8.69
CA ALA A 257 -12.99 -1.64 7.62
C ALA A 257 -12.30 -1.72 6.24
N PRO A 258 -13.04 -2.06 5.17
CA PRO A 258 -12.57 -1.90 3.80
C PRO A 258 -12.00 -0.51 3.56
N ARG A 259 -10.89 -0.41 2.84
CA ARG A 259 -10.16 0.85 2.67
C ARG A 259 -9.20 0.81 1.50
N TYR A 260 -8.84 1.99 1.00
CA TYR A 260 -7.77 2.20 0.02
C TYR A 260 -6.99 3.47 0.41
N GLU A 261 -5.82 3.68 -0.20
CA GLU A 261 -4.91 4.78 0.14
C GLU A 261 -4.51 4.81 1.62
N HIS A 262 -4.55 3.66 2.29
CA HIS A 262 -3.97 3.45 3.61
C HIS A 262 -2.47 3.18 3.47
N ALA A 263 -1.73 3.37 4.56
CA ALA A 263 -0.32 2.99 4.61
C ALA A 263 -0.13 1.68 5.38
N VAL A 264 0.93 0.94 5.05
CA VAL A 264 1.31 -0.29 5.76
C VAL A 264 2.78 -0.27 6.11
N ALA A 265 3.13 -0.69 7.33
CA ALA A 265 4.51 -0.87 7.78
C ALA A 265 4.69 -2.24 8.45
N LEU A 266 5.81 -2.91 8.18
CA LEU A 266 6.19 -4.16 8.86
C LEU A 266 7.12 -3.83 10.03
N LEU A 267 6.72 -4.20 11.25
CA LEU A 267 7.57 -4.10 12.45
C LEU A 267 7.56 -5.45 13.18
N GLY A 268 8.69 -6.14 13.16
CA GLY A 268 8.78 -7.53 13.65
C GLY A 268 7.82 -8.45 12.88
N PRO A 269 7.04 -9.33 13.56
CA PRO A 269 6.08 -10.21 12.91
C PRO A 269 4.72 -9.53 12.62
N ARG A 270 4.62 -8.20 12.79
CA ARG A 270 3.34 -7.47 12.71
C ARG A 270 3.30 -6.49 11.56
N ALA A 271 2.26 -6.58 10.75
CA ALA A 271 1.92 -5.58 9.74
C ALA A 271 0.95 -4.56 10.34
N TYR A 272 1.34 -3.29 10.38
CA TYR A 272 0.52 -2.18 10.85
C TYR A 272 -0.18 -1.52 9.67
N VAL A 273 -1.51 -1.41 9.73
CA VAL A 273 -2.37 -0.78 8.72
C VAL A 273 -2.92 0.53 9.29
N LEU A 274 -2.66 1.63 8.58
CA LEU A 274 -2.81 2.99 9.08
C LEU A 274 -3.75 3.79 8.19
N GLY A 275 -4.81 4.36 8.78
CA GLY A 275 -5.72 5.27 8.10
C GLY A 275 -6.32 4.70 6.80
N GLY A 276 -6.39 5.55 5.77
CA GLY A 276 -6.99 5.25 4.47
C GLY A 276 -8.35 5.91 4.31
N SER A 277 -9.02 5.59 3.20
CA SER A 277 -10.32 6.15 2.84
C SER A 277 -11.36 5.05 2.68
N TYR A 278 -12.57 5.30 3.20
CA TYR A 278 -13.72 4.42 3.08
C TYR A 278 -15.00 5.25 2.96
N SER A 279 -15.78 5.00 1.91
CA SER A 279 -17.04 5.72 1.63
C SER A 279 -16.89 7.24 1.71
N GLY A 280 -15.83 7.78 1.11
CA GLY A 280 -15.52 9.21 1.07
C GLY A 280 -14.97 9.82 2.36
N ARG A 281 -14.84 9.01 3.43
CA ARG A 281 -14.29 9.47 4.72
C ARG A 281 -12.88 8.94 4.92
N TYR A 282 -12.00 9.80 5.42
CA TYR A 282 -10.69 9.36 5.90
C TYR A 282 -10.83 8.66 7.25
N LEU A 283 -10.03 7.62 7.44
CA LEU A 283 -9.97 6.81 8.63
C LEU A 283 -8.77 7.24 9.47
N GLY A 284 -8.95 7.28 10.79
CA GLY A 284 -7.90 7.60 11.78
C GLY A 284 -7.63 6.42 12.72
N ASP A 285 -7.98 5.21 12.31
CA ASP A 285 -7.72 3.99 13.07
C ASP A 285 -6.35 3.40 12.71
N THR A 286 -5.78 2.65 13.66
CA THR A 286 -4.55 1.89 13.47
C THR A 286 -4.85 0.44 13.82
N TRP A 287 -4.48 -0.48 12.94
CA TRP A 287 -4.65 -1.91 13.12
C TRP A 287 -3.31 -2.62 13.00
N SER A 288 -3.14 -3.72 13.72
CA SER A 288 -2.03 -4.63 13.52
C SER A 288 -2.55 -6.01 13.12
N LEU A 289 -1.92 -6.61 12.11
CA LEU A 289 -2.08 -8.01 11.75
C LEU A 289 -0.81 -8.75 12.18
N ASP A 290 -0.98 -9.70 13.09
CA ASP A 290 0.07 -10.62 13.47
C ASP A 290 0.22 -11.69 12.38
N LEU A 291 1.38 -11.74 11.71
CA LEU A 291 1.59 -12.60 10.53
C LEU A 291 1.87 -14.07 10.90
N GLU A 292 2.14 -14.37 12.17
CA GLU A 292 2.33 -15.74 12.66
C GLU A 292 1.02 -16.38 13.09
N SER A 293 0.14 -15.60 13.71
CA SER A 293 -1.18 -16.05 14.18
C SER A 293 -2.33 -15.62 13.28
N LEU A 294 -2.06 -14.85 12.22
CA LEU A 294 -3.07 -14.31 11.30
C LEU A 294 -4.25 -13.67 12.04
N ALA A 295 -3.95 -12.87 13.07
CA ALA A 295 -4.93 -12.25 13.93
C ALA A 295 -4.87 -10.73 13.85
N TRP A 296 -6.03 -10.10 13.67
CA TRP A 296 -6.18 -8.65 13.72
C TRP A 296 -6.33 -8.17 15.17
N ALA A 297 -5.66 -7.07 15.50
CA ALA A 297 -5.86 -6.34 16.74
C ALA A 297 -5.91 -4.83 16.46
N PRO A 298 -6.92 -4.09 16.99
CA PRO A 298 -6.89 -2.64 16.95
C PRO A 298 -5.75 -2.12 17.85
N VAL A 299 -5.07 -1.09 17.39
CA VAL A 299 -4.02 -0.40 18.14
C VAL A 299 -4.57 0.97 18.51
N ALA A 300 -4.85 1.15 19.80
CA ALA A 300 -5.42 2.38 20.35
C ALA A 300 -4.62 2.80 21.60
N PRO A 301 -4.62 4.10 21.94
CA PRO A 301 -3.93 4.59 23.13
C PRO A 301 -4.45 3.87 24.38
N SER A 302 -3.55 3.29 25.18
CA SER A 302 -3.94 2.70 26.47
C SER A 302 -4.25 3.81 27.49
N PRO A 303 -5.41 3.81 28.16
CA PRO A 303 -5.78 4.86 29.11
C PRO A 303 -5.01 4.84 30.45
N ALA A 304 -4.13 3.87 30.74
CA ALA A 304 -3.24 3.94 31.91
C ALA A 304 -2.11 2.88 31.88
N ALA A 305 -0.89 3.33 32.18
CA ALA A 305 0.11 2.58 32.95
C ALA A 305 0.96 3.59 33.74
N ASP A 306 0.62 3.73 35.02
CA ASP A 306 1.41 4.15 36.19
C ASP A 306 2.01 5.58 36.29
N GLY A 307 1.48 6.36 37.25
CA GLY A 307 2.17 6.60 38.53
C GLY A 307 3.53 7.33 38.58
N ALA A 308 4.12 7.76 37.46
CA ALA A 308 5.40 8.46 37.47
C ALA A 308 5.39 9.64 36.48
N GLY A 309 5.28 10.85 37.02
CA GLY A 309 5.54 12.11 36.33
C GLY A 309 4.57 12.42 35.19
N ALA A 310 3.58 13.28 35.46
CA ALA A 310 2.85 13.98 34.43
C ALA A 310 3.84 14.84 33.60
N GLY A 311 4.34 14.28 32.52
CA GLY A 311 4.81 15.05 31.36
C GLY A 311 3.64 15.17 30.39
N ASP A 312 3.39 16.39 29.92
CA ASP A 312 2.28 16.81 29.04
C ASP A 312 2.29 16.10 27.66
N GLY A 313 2.02 14.80 27.64
CA GLY A 313 1.92 14.00 26.43
C GLY A 313 0.75 13.03 26.52
N ASP A 314 -0.47 13.56 26.48
CA ASP A 314 -1.69 12.77 26.27
C ASP A 314 -1.55 11.98 24.96
N GLY A 315 -1.58 10.65 25.05
CA GLY A 315 -1.43 9.79 23.89
C GLY A 315 -2.60 9.95 22.92
N ALA A 316 -2.36 10.53 21.74
CA ALA A 316 -3.40 10.78 20.75
C ALA A 316 -3.62 9.58 19.80
N ALA A 317 -4.84 9.46 19.26
CA ALA A 317 -5.13 8.59 18.13
C ALA A 317 -4.61 9.21 16.82
N LEU A 318 -4.42 8.39 15.79
CA LEU A 318 -4.04 8.87 14.46
C LEU A 318 -5.13 9.81 13.91
N PRO A 319 -4.78 11.03 13.45
CA PRO A 319 -5.73 11.87 12.74
C PRO A 319 -6.24 11.16 11.48
N PRO A 320 -7.51 11.32 11.09
CA PRO A 320 -8.04 10.80 9.84
C PRO A 320 -7.23 11.24 8.63
N VAL A 321 -6.60 10.27 7.95
CA VAL A 321 -5.61 10.55 6.89
C VAL A 321 -5.64 9.47 5.81
N ALA A 322 -5.43 9.86 4.55
CA ALA A 322 -5.29 8.97 3.40
C ALA A 322 -4.16 9.45 2.48
N GLY A 323 -3.55 8.54 1.71
CA GLY A 323 -2.45 8.86 0.79
C GLY A 323 -1.13 9.22 1.49
N HIS A 324 -0.96 8.79 2.74
CA HIS A 324 0.29 8.93 3.49
C HIS A 324 1.20 7.72 3.25
N ALA A 325 2.47 7.85 3.57
CA ALA A 325 3.41 6.73 3.61
C ALA A 325 3.66 6.28 5.05
N ALA A 326 4.03 5.01 5.23
CA ALA A 326 4.44 4.48 6.53
C ALA A 326 5.64 3.55 6.43
N LEU A 327 6.48 3.57 7.44
CA LEU A 327 7.66 2.71 7.56
C LEU A 327 7.97 2.39 9.02
N ALA A 328 8.66 1.28 9.26
CA ALA A 328 9.24 1.02 10.57
C ALA A 328 10.51 1.84 10.76
N TRP A 329 10.69 2.40 11.96
CA TRP A 329 11.91 3.10 12.35
C TRP A 329 12.16 2.90 13.84
N GLY A 330 13.36 2.42 14.19
CA GLY A 330 13.68 2.03 15.57
C GLY A 330 12.70 0.97 16.09
N ALA A 331 12.06 1.26 17.22
CA ALA A 331 11.07 0.39 17.85
C ALA A 331 9.61 0.77 17.53
N GLY A 332 9.38 1.68 16.57
CA GLY A 332 8.07 2.22 16.25
C GLY A 332 7.77 2.26 14.75
N VAL A 333 6.66 2.92 14.42
CA VAL A 333 6.22 3.16 13.03
C VAL A 333 6.12 4.66 12.81
N LEU A 334 6.67 5.14 11.69
CA LEU A 334 6.49 6.51 11.23
C LEU A 334 5.40 6.58 10.17
N ALA A 335 4.55 7.60 10.24
CA ALA A 335 3.61 7.99 9.19
C ALA A 335 4.00 9.39 8.68
N VAL A 336 4.08 9.55 7.36
CA VAL A 336 4.53 10.79 6.72
C VAL A 336 3.48 11.28 5.72
N GLY A 337 3.08 12.54 5.91
CA GLY A 337 2.13 13.26 5.07
C GLY A 337 0.73 12.66 5.02
N GLY A 338 0.14 12.71 3.82
CA GLY A 338 -1.24 12.35 3.55
C GLY A 338 -2.19 13.54 3.58
N HIS A 339 -3.37 13.31 3.03
CA HIS A 339 -4.47 14.24 3.00
C HIS A 339 -5.31 14.10 4.26
N ALA A 340 -5.56 15.22 4.92
CA ALA A 340 -6.53 15.32 6.00
C ALA A 340 -7.84 15.97 5.50
N GLY A 341 -8.95 15.70 6.18
CA GLY A 341 -10.24 16.34 5.83
C GLY A 341 -10.15 17.86 5.96
N ALA A 342 -10.98 18.60 5.20
CA ALA A 342 -10.88 20.08 5.07
C ALA A 342 -10.84 20.87 6.40
N ARG A 343 -11.43 20.33 7.49
CA ARG A 343 -11.40 20.94 8.84
C ARG A 343 -10.06 20.77 9.59
N ARG A 344 -9.14 19.96 9.05
CA ARG A 344 -7.83 19.62 9.62
C ARG A 344 -6.73 19.71 8.56
N ALA A 345 -6.86 20.66 7.64
CA ALA A 345 -5.85 20.86 6.61
C ALA A 345 -4.49 21.14 7.26
N GLU A 346 -3.52 20.27 6.99
CA GLU A 346 -2.16 20.42 7.47
C GLU A 346 -1.51 21.65 6.83
N THR A 347 -0.61 22.30 7.56
CA THR A 347 0.16 23.45 7.05
C THR A 347 1.50 23.03 6.46
N HIS A 348 1.98 21.83 6.81
CA HIS A 348 3.24 21.27 6.39
C HIS A 348 3.14 19.74 6.24
N LEU A 349 4.21 19.13 5.71
CA LEU A 349 4.38 17.69 5.60
C LEU A 349 4.56 17.08 7.00
N ALA A 350 3.46 16.69 7.62
CA ALA A 350 3.45 16.15 8.97
C ALA A 350 4.20 14.81 9.05
N VAL A 351 4.97 14.62 10.12
CA VAL A 351 5.64 13.37 10.47
C VAL A 351 5.12 12.94 11.83
N ARG A 352 4.61 11.70 11.93
CA ARG A 352 4.02 11.18 13.16
C ARG A 352 4.65 9.84 13.51
N ALA A 353 4.90 9.62 14.79
CA ALA A 353 5.46 8.38 15.31
C ALA A 353 4.41 7.64 16.15
N LEU A 354 4.26 6.35 15.90
CA LEU A 354 3.51 5.43 16.74
C LEU A 354 4.47 4.75 17.70
N ASP A 355 4.16 4.84 19.00
CA ASP A 355 4.67 3.90 20.00
C ASP A 355 3.74 2.67 20.01
N PRO A 356 4.17 1.51 19.49
CA PRO A 356 3.31 0.34 19.37
C PRO A 356 2.95 -0.28 20.73
N ARG A 357 3.72 0.00 21.80
CA ARG A 357 3.44 -0.49 23.15
C ARG A 357 2.31 0.29 23.80
N ARG A 358 2.29 1.60 23.56
CA ARG A 358 1.28 2.51 24.10
C ARG A 358 0.07 2.67 23.19
N GLY A 359 0.20 2.32 21.92
CA GLY A 359 -0.80 2.56 20.88
C GLY A 359 -1.04 4.05 20.62
N ALA A 360 -0.08 4.89 21.01
CA ALA A 360 -0.20 6.34 21.00
C ALA A 360 0.60 6.94 19.85
N TRP A 361 0.00 7.90 19.16
CA TRP A 361 0.62 8.69 18.12
C TRP A 361 1.11 10.03 18.65
N THR A 362 2.30 10.42 18.26
CA THR A 362 2.88 11.74 18.53
C THR A 362 3.32 12.39 17.24
N GLU A 363 3.09 13.69 17.12
CA GLU A 363 3.69 14.46 16.03
C GLU A 363 5.16 14.72 16.34
N VAL A 364 6.01 14.45 15.36
CA VAL A 364 7.45 14.61 15.47
C VAL A 364 7.82 16.00 14.96
N PRO A 365 8.36 16.89 15.80
CA PRO A 365 8.84 18.18 15.33
C PRO A 365 9.94 17.99 14.28
N THR A 366 9.81 18.68 13.15
CA THR A 366 10.83 18.68 12.10
C THR A 366 11.27 20.11 11.79
N ALA A 367 12.49 20.24 11.26
CA ALA A 367 13.07 21.52 10.87
C ALA A 367 13.82 21.41 9.55
N TRP A 368 14.22 22.51 8.93
CA TRP A 368 15.21 22.48 7.85
C TRP A 368 16.62 22.41 8.42
N ALA A 369 17.52 21.67 7.76
CA ALA A 369 18.94 21.70 8.09
C ALA A 369 19.52 23.12 7.92
N ARG A 370 20.36 23.56 8.87
CA ARG A 370 21.04 24.88 8.79
C ARG A 370 22.12 24.82 7.70
N GLY A 371 22.00 25.65 6.66
CA GLY A 371 23.01 25.76 5.58
C GLY A 371 22.64 25.10 4.24
N GLY A 372 21.39 25.28 3.76
CA GLY A 372 20.95 24.77 2.45
C GLY A 372 21.71 25.38 1.24
N PRO A 373 21.49 24.83 0.02
CA PRO A 373 22.32 25.06 -1.17
C PRO A 373 22.41 26.50 -1.69
N ASP A 374 21.59 27.41 -1.17
CA ASP A 374 21.61 28.85 -1.49
C ASP A 374 22.45 29.69 -0.50
N GLY A 375 23.06 29.05 0.49
CA GLY A 375 24.05 29.67 1.38
C GLY A 375 25.38 29.85 0.66
N GLY A 376 25.44 30.82 -0.25
CA GLY A 376 26.69 31.25 -0.88
C GLY A 376 27.78 31.45 0.18
N ALA A 377 28.96 30.90 -0.09
CA ALA A 377 30.14 31.05 0.75
C ALA A 377 30.32 32.53 1.11
N ALA A 378 30.08 32.88 2.38
CA ALA A 378 30.48 34.17 2.90
C ALA A 378 32.01 34.18 2.90
N ALA A 379 32.57 34.82 1.86
CA ALA A 379 33.98 35.10 1.74
C ALA A 379 34.45 35.80 3.03
N SER A 380 35.54 35.29 3.59
CA SER A 380 36.30 35.96 4.64
C SER A 380 36.72 37.34 4.16
N GLY A 381 36.09 38.38 4.71
CA GLY A 381 36.38 39.78 4.44
C GLY A 381 36.11 40.62 5.68
N SER A 382 37.20 40.96 6.37
CA SER A 382 37.45 42.11 7.25
C SER A 382 36.31 42.69 8.10
N ASP A 383 36.58 42.68 9.41
CA ASP A 383 36.10 43.52 10.49
C ASP A 383 35.42 44.85 10.10
N SER A 384 34.12 44.95 10.38
CA SER A 384 33.50 46.17 10.88
C SER A 384 32.27 45.82 11.71
N GLU A 385 32.21 46.31 12.93
CA GLU A 385 31.05 46.24 13.82
C GLU A 385 29.80 46.76 13.10
N ALA A 386 28.85 45.88 12.79
CA ALA A 386 27.54 46.23 12.25
C ALA A 386 26.47 45.49 13.04
N GLU A 387 25.45 46.24 13.44
CA GLU A 387 24.26 45.81 14.18
C GLU A 387 23.73 44.45 13.72
N ALA A 388 23.25 43.66 14.70
CA ALA A 388 22.55 42.40 14.46
C ALA A 388 21.38 42.62 13.48
N ALA A 389 21.60 42.22 12.23
CA ALA A 389 20.55 42.17 11.22
C ALA A 389 19.42 41.22 11.71
N PRO A 390 18.16 41.53 11.41
CA PRO A 390 17.05 40.66 11.79
C PRO A 390 17.26 39.27 11.17
N GLU A 391 17.14 38.22 11.99
CA GLU A 391 17.19 36.83 11.53
C GLU A 391 16.28 36.67 10.30
N ALA A 392 16.85 36.16 9.20
CA ALA A 392 16.10 35.88 7.98
C ALA A 392 14.86 35.02 8.34
N PRO A 393 13.69 35.27 7.72
CA PRO A 393 12.47 34.54 8.07
C PRO A 393 12.70 33.04 7.89
N ALA A 394 12.40 32.27 8.94
CA ALA A 394 12.56 30.83 8.95
C ALA A 394 11.90 30.20 7.71
N ARG A 395 12.66 29.40 6.96
CA ARG A 395 12.16 28.69 5.78
C ARG A 395 10.94 27.85 6.16
N ALA A 396 9.83 28.05 5.44
CA ALA A 396 8.61 27.26 5.65
C ALA A 396 8.88 25.76 5.45
N LEU A 397 8.34 24.92 6.33
CA LEU A 397 8.45 23.46 6.24
C LEU A 397 7.87 22.93 4.91
N PRO A 398 8.27 21.72 4.47
CA PRO A 398 7.77 21.17 3.22
C PRO A 398 6.24 21.15 3.16
N ALA A 399 5.67 21.41 1.98
CA ALA A 399 4.21 21.50 1.83
C ALA A 399 3.52 20.14 2.09
N PRO A 400 2.29 20.15 2.64
CA PRO A 400 1.47 18.95 2.78
C PRO A 400 1.24 18.28 1.43
N ARG A 401 1.27 16.95 1.41
CA ARG A 401 1.11 16.15 0.19
C ARG A 401 0.57 14.76 0.47
N GLY A 402 -0.20 14.23 -0.47
CA GLY A 402 -0.66 12.84 -0.50
C GLY A 402 -0.20 12.12 -1.77
N GLY A 403 -0.18 10.79 -1.76
CA GLY A 403 0.23 9.97 -2.91
C GLY A 403 1.71 10.12 -3.28
N HIS A 404 2.53 10.65 -2.37
CA HIS A 404 3.99 10.64 -2.49
C HIS A 404 4.53 9.25 -2.15
N SER A 405 5.74 8.95 -2.60
CA SER A 405 6.49 7.80 -2.08
C SER A 405 7.41 8.26 -0.94
N ALA A 406 7.64 7.39 0.03
CA ALA A 406 8.64 7.58 1.08
C ALA A 406 9.45 6.29 1.23
N SER A 407 10.76 6.36 0.99
CA SER A 407 11.66 5.20 1.02
C SER A 407 12.81 5.43 2.00
N LEU A 408 13.06 4.46 2.87
CA LEU A 408 14.16 4.51 3.83
C LEU A 408 15.47 4.06 3.16
N LEU A 409 16.52 4.85 3.31
CA LEU A 409 17.88 4.52 2.89
C LEU A 409 18.86 4.94 3.99
N GLY A 410 19.46 3.96 4.66
CA GLY A 410 20.20 4.18 5.91
C GLY A 410 19.36 4.93 6.95
N THR A 411 19.80 6.14 7.33
CA THR A 411 19.10 7.03 8.27
C THR A 411 18.24 8.11 7.59
N GLY A 412 18.27 8.19 6.26
CA GLY A 412 17.55 9.18 5.48
C GLY A 412 16.23 8.64 4.94
N LEU A 413 15.14 9.37 5.17
CA LEU A 413 13.85 9.10 4.55
C LEU A 413 13.69 9.97 3.30
N TYR A 414 13.73 9.33 2.14
CA TYR A 414 13.60 9.98 0.83
C TYR A 414 12.13 10.05 0.44
N VAL A 415 11.60 11.26 0.29
CA VAL A 415 10.23 11.56 -0.12
C VAL A 415 10.25 12.16 -1.52
N PHE A 416 9.52 11.55 -2.46
CA PHE A 416 9.44 12.05 -3.83
C PHE A 416 7.98 12.27 -4.26
N GLY A 417 7.76 13.39 -4.96
CA GLY A 417 6.51 13.70 -5.65
C GLY A 417 5.30 13.78 -4.74
N GLY A 418 4.18 13.21 -5.21
CA GLY A 418 2.85 13.32 -4.60
C GLY A 418 2.04 14.46 -5.20
N GLU A 419 0.94 14.80 -4.55
CA GLU A 419 0.11 15.95 -4.91
C GLU A 419 -0.17 16.85 -3.71
N ASP A 420 -0.22 18.16 -3.95
CA ASP A 420 -0.57 19.14 -2.92
C ASP A 420 -2.09 19.27 -2.72
N ALA A 421 -2.50 20.15 -1.80
CA ALA A 421 -3.91 20.43 -1.52
C ALA A 421 -4.73 20.94 -2.73
N HIS A 422 -4.05 21.42 -3.79
CA HIS A 422 -4.66 21.88 -5.04
C HIS A 422 -4.67 20.78 -6.11
N ARG A 423 -4.33 19.53 -5.75
CA ARG A 423 -4.14 18.38 -6.65
C ARG A 423 -3.11 18.62 -7.74
N ARG A 424 -2.09 19.43 -7.46
CA ARG A 424 -0.96 19.62 -8.36
C ARG A 424 0.07 18.55 -8.05
N ALA A 425 0.41 17.77 -9.06
CA ALA A 425 1.49 16.79 -8.95
C ALA A 425 2.83 17.49 -8.71
N LEU A 426 3.67 16.89 -7.87
CA LEU A 426 4.96 17.40 -7.44
C LEU A 426 6.09 16.53 -8.00
N ALA A 427 7.30 17.07 -8.10
CA ALA A 427 8.50 16.38 -8.59
C ALA A 427 9.73 16.60 -7.69
N ASP A 428 9.56 17.27 -6.55
CA ASP A 428 10.66 17.54 -5.64
C ASP A 428 11.08 16.27 -4.90
N LEU A 429 12.40 16.18 -4.65
CA LEU A 429 13.01 15.20 -3.79
C LEU A 429 13.33 15.86 -2.44
N LEU A 430 12.75 15.33 -1.37
CA LEU A 430 13.01 15.74 0.00
C LEU A 430 13.67 14.60 0.74
N VAL A 431 14.63 14.91 1.61
CA VAL A 431 15.28 13.91 2.46
C VAL A 431 15.18 14.36 3.91
N LEU A 432 14.51 13.57 4.73
CA LEU A 432 14.46 13.76 6.18
C LEU A 432 15.55 12.90 6.81
N ASP A 433 16.54 13.53 7.44
CA ASP A 433 17.47 12.82 8.31
C ASP A 433 16.73 12.44 9.60
N LEU A 434 16.50 11.14 9.81
CA LEU A 434 15.70 10.64 10.93
C LEU A 434 16.34 10.85 12.31
N PRO A 435 17.67 10.77 12.49
CA PRO A 435 18.32 11.09 13.76
C PRO A 435 18.12 12.55 14.20
N SER A 436 18.27 13.51 13.30
CA SER A 436 18.13 14.94 13.60
C SER A 436 16.72 15.49 13.38
N MET A 437 15.85 14.73 12.70
CA MET A 437 14.54 15.17 12.22
C MET A 437 14.63 16.46 11.38
N THR A 438 15.66 16.56 10.55
CA THR A 438 15.87 17.72 9.67
C THR A 438 15.70 17.39 8.19
N TRP A 439 14.96 18.24 7.49
CA TRP A 439 14.73 18.18 6.07
C TRP A 439 15.90 18.80 5.30
N THR A 440 16.23 18.17 4.19
CA THR A 440 17.07 18.69 3.12
C THR A 440 16.35 18.52 1.78
N ALA A 441 16.70 19.35 0.82
CA ALA A 441 16.24 19.25 -0.56
C ALA A 441 17.49 19.17 -1.43
N PRO A 442 18.06 17.97 -1.61
CA PRO A 442 19.31 17.82 -2.35
C PRO A 442 19.11 18.28 -3.80
N LEU A 443 20.13 18.95 -4.34
CA LEU A 443 20.16 19.26 -5.77
C LEU A 443 20.43 17.97 -6.54
N THR A 444 19.54 17.62 -7.46
CA THR A 444 19.69 16.44 -8.31
C THR A 444 19.94 16.83 -9.76
N THR A 445 20.69 16.02 -10.47
CA THR A 445 21.00 16.20 -11.90
C THR A 445 20.43 15.05 -12.74
N GLY A 446 20.64 15.09 -14.06
CA GLY A 446 20.26 13.99 -14.95
C GLY A 446 18.79 14.00 -15.39
N LYS A 447 18.26 12.82 -15.75
CA LYS A 447 16.90 12.64 -16.29
C LYS A 447 15.88 12.36 -15.19
N ALA A 448 15.52 13.42 -14.46
CA ALA A 448 14.57 13.34 -13.36
C ALA A 448 13.15 12.98 -13.81
N PRO A 449 12.34 12.30 -12.97
CA PRO A 449 10.95 12.01 -13.28
C PRO A 449 10.11 13.28 -13.38
N ALA A 450 9.16 13.31 -14.31
CA ALA A 450 8.12 14.35 -14.35
C ALA A 450 7.26 14.38 -13.07
N PRO A 451 6.60 15.51 -12.74
CA PRO A 451 5.71 15.60 -11.59
C PRO A 451 4.63 14.53 -11.59
N ARG A 452 4.51 13.80 -10.47
CA ARG A 452 3.66 12.60 -10.38
C ARG A 452 3.17 12.34 -8.96
N THR A 453 1.97 11.78 -8.86
CA THR A 453 1.37 11.23 -7.64
C THR A 453 0.98 9.76 -7.84
N ALA A 454 0.79 9.03 -6.74
CA ALA A 454 0.40 7.62 -6.71
C ALA A 454 1.31 6.71 -7.57
N HIS A 455 2.60 7.05 -7.61
CA HIS A 455 3.68 6.19 -8.13
C HIS A 455 4.17 5.27 -7.02
N VAL A 456 4.94 4.26 -7.39
CA VAL A 456 5.67 3.42 -6.44
C VAL A 456 7.16 3.74 -6.49
N ALA A 457 7.81 3.63 -5.34
CA ALA A 457 9.26 3.73 -5.25
C ALA A 457 9.81 2.61 -4.37
N THR A 458 11.05 2.22 -4.62
CA THR A 458 11.78 1.28 -3.78
C THR A 458 13.26 1.61 -3.71
N VAL A 459 13.92 1.14 -2.66
CA VAL A 459 15.37 1.25 -2.48
C VAL A 459 16.01 -0.09 -2.80
N TRP A 460 17.09 -0.05 -3.58
CA TRP A 460 17.89 -1.22 -3.91
C TRP A 460 19.36 -1.02 -3.50
N ARG A 461 19.90 -2.02 -2.80
CA ARG A 461 21.29 -2.07 -2.30
C ARG A 461 21.72 -0.81 -1.53
N GLU A 462 20.82 -0.20 -0.76
CA GLU A 462 21.09 1.03 0.02
C GLU A 462 21.72 2.17 -0.82
N ARG A 463 21.43 2.21 -2.13
CA ARG A 463 22.03 3.19 -3.05
C ARG A 463 21.08 3.70 -4.11
N TYR A 464 20.23 2.83 -4.65
CA TYR A 464 19.40 3.21 -5.79
C TYR A 464 17.97 3.40 -5.35
N LEU A 465 17.42 4.60 -5.54
CA LEU A 465 15.99 4.86 -5.43
C LEU A 465 15.37 4.67 -6.82
N VAL A 466 14.54 3.65 -6.97
CA VAL A 466 13.88 3.27 -8.22
C VAL A 466 12.42 3.68 -8.15
N ILE A 467 11.92 4.36 -9.18
CA ILE A 467 10.55 4.87 -9.29
C ILE A 467 9.89 4.30 -10.54
N PHE A 468 8.63 3.91 -10.43
CA PHE A 468 7.83 3.47 -11.57
C PHE A 468 6.41 4.08 -11.55
N GLY A 469 5.97 4.50 -12.74
CA GLY A 469 4.61 4.92 -13.00
C GLY A 469 4.14 6.14 -12.20
N GLY A 470 2.89 6.10 -11.74
CA GLY A 470 2.15 7.22 -11.17
C GLY A 470 1.52 8.09 -12.24
N GLY A 471 1.01 9.25 -11.86
CA GLY A 471 0.35 10.13 -12.81
C GLY A 471 0.05 11.53 -12.32
N SER A 472 -0.61 12.27 -13.19
CA SER A 472 -1.35 13.48 -12.88
C SER A 472 -2.83 13.24 -13.15
N VAL A 473 -3.67 14.24 -12.91
CA VAL A 473 -5.12 14.18 -13.21
C VAL A 473 -5.42 13.77 -14.66
N ALA A 474 -4.52 14.01 -15.60
CA ALA A 474 -4.74 13.77 -17.03
C ALA A 474 -3.99 12.55 -17.60
N HIS A 475 -2.90 12.11 -16.96
CA HIS A 475 -1.94 11.19 -17.59
C HIS A 475 -1.31 10.26 -16.57
N CYS A 476 -1.25 8.96 -16.86
CA CYS A 476 -0.47 7.98 -16.11
C CYS A 476 0.85 7.69 -16.86
N PHE A 477 1.90 7.37 -16.13
CA PHE A 477 3.22 7.05 -16.66
C PHE A 477 3.51 5.54 -16.57
N ASP A 478 4.41 5.05 -17.43
CA ASP A 478 4.97 3.69 -17.50
C ASP A 478 6.51 3.71 -17.51
N ASP A 479 7.11 4.84 -17.14
CA ASP A 479 8.56 5.03 -17.12
C ASP A 479 9.20 4.50 -15.82
N VAL A 480 10.45 4.02 -15.94
CA VAL A 480 11.31 3.67 -14.80
C VAL A 480 12.38 4.75 -14.66
N HIS A 481 12.51 5.33 -13.47
CA HIS A 481 13.59 6.24 -13.14
C HIS A 481 14.42 5.70 -11.99
N VAL A 482 15.73 5.97 -12.02
CA VAL A 482 16.67 5.55 -10.98
C VAL A 482 17.50 6.76 -10.55
N LEU A 483 17.44 7.09 -9.25
CA LEU A 483 18.38 8.00 -8.61
C LEU A 483 19.50 7.18 -7.97
N ASP A 484 20.74 7.46 -8.35
CA ASP A 484 21.90 7.02 -7.60
C ASP A 484 22.13 7.97 -6.43
N THR A 485 21.84 7.54 -5.19
CA THR A 485 21.91 8.42 -4.02
C THR A 485 23.33 8.82 -3.65
N ALA A 486 24.35 8.12 -4.17
CA ALA A 486 25.74 8.48 -3.96
C ALA A 486 26.17 9.67 -4.83
N THR A 487 25.60 9.82 -6.04
CA THR A 487 25.91 10.92 -6.96
C THR A 487 24.80 11.97 -7.06
N LEU A 488 23.61 11.67 -6.53
CA LEU A 488 22.38 12.44 -6.69
C LEU A 488 21.98 12.69 -8.15
N GLU A 489 22.37 11.77 -9.04
CA GLU A 489 22.04 11.83 -10.46
C GLU A 489 20.89 10.89 -10.81
N TRP A 490 19.88 11.42 -11.49
CA TRP A 490 18.79 10.65 -12.07
C TRP A 490 19.15 10.08 -13.43
N SER A 491 18.74 8.85 -13.66
CA SER A 491 18.82 8.18 -14.95
C SER A 491 17.48 7.55 -15.30
N GLN A 492 17.28 7.28 -16.59
CA GLN A 492 16.17 6.51 -17.11
C GLN A 492 16.78 5.29 -17.82
N PRO A 493 16.95 4.15 -17.13
CA PRO A 493 17.61 2.98 -17.70
C PRO A 493 16.78 2.41 -18.86
N GLU A 494 17.46 1.70 -19.75
CA GLU A 494 16.78 0.91 -20.78
C GLU A 494 15.98 -0.22 -20.14
N VAL A 495 14.75 -0.39 -20.62
CA VAL A 495 13.82 -1.42 -20.14
C VAL A 495 13.44 -2.34 -21.29
N GLU A 496 13.37 -3.64 -21.00
CA GLU A 496 13.02 -4.69 -21.96
C GLU A 496 11.89 -5.58 -21.42
N GLY A 497 11.40 -6.49 -22.26
CA GLY A 497 10.32 -7.41 -21.94
C GLY A 497 8.92 -6.78 -22.05
N PRO A 498 7.88 -7.44 -21.52
CA PRO A 498 6.53 -6.88 -21.48
C PRO A 498 6.47 -5.71 -20.47
N VAL A 499 6.71 -4.49 -20.95
CA VAL A 499 6.60 -3.28 -20.13
C VAL A 499 5.17 -3.13 -19.61
N PRO A 500 4.96 -2.88 -18.29
CA PRO A 500 3.62 -2.68 -17.75
C PRO A 500 2.98 -1.43 -18.35
N PRO A 501 1.68 -1.45 -18.69
CA PRO A 501 1.00 -0.26 -19.21
C PRO A 501 0.98 0.87 -18.17
N PRO A 502 0.82 2.14 -18.63
CA PRO A 502 0.84 3.30 -17.76
C PRO A 502 -0.16 3.18 -16.63
N ARG A 503 0.25 3.46 -15.39
CA ARG A 503 -0.62 3.24 -14.22
C ARG A 503 -0.30 4.12 -13.03
N ALA A 504 -1.32 4.44 -12.25
CA ALA A 504 -1.22 5.11 -10.96
C ALA A 504 -2.01 4.33 -9.88
N GLY A 505 -1.68 4.54 -8.61
CA GLY A 505 -2.36 3.89 -7.48
C GLY A 505 -2.09 2.38 -7.38
N HIS A 506 -1.06 1.88 -8.04
CA HIS A 506 -0.61 0.50 -7.92
C HIS A 506 0.27 0.34 -6.69
N ALA A 507 0.48 -0.91 -6.26
CA ALA A 507 1.35 -1.22 -5.15
C ALA A 507 2.59 -1.99 -5.62
N ALA A 508 3.67 -1.85 -4.87
CA ALA A 508 4.91 -2.52 -5.18
C ALA A 508 5.70 -2.93 -3.93
N ALA A 509 6.45 -4.01 -4.04
CA ALA A 509 7.30 -4.51 -2.96
C ALA A 509 8.48 -5.31 -3.53
N VAL A 510 9.65 -5.20 -2.90
CA VAL A 510 10.84 -5.97 -3.26
C VAL A 510 10.91 -7.24 -2.42
N LEU A 511 11.10 -8.39 -3.07
CA LEU A 511 11.36 -9.66 -2.41
C LEU A 511 12.56 -10.34 -3.10
N GLY A 512 13.65 -10.53 -2.34
CA GLY A 512 14.93 -10.92 -2.96
C GLY A 512 15.49 -9.78 -3.81
N SER A 513 15.87 -10.06 -5.06
CA SER A 513 16.27 -9.03 -6.05
C SER A 513 15.15 -8.56 -6.97
N THR A 514 13.95 -9.09 -6.79
CA THR A 514 12.84 -8.84 -7.71
C THR A 514 11.87 -7.83 -7.11
N TRP A 515 11.56 -6.80 -7.90
CA TRP A 515 10.54 -5.82 -7.57
C TRP A 515 9.22 -6.18 -8.23
N TYR A 516 8.21 -6.44 -7.43
CA TYR A 516 6.89 -6.79 -7.90
C TYR A 516 5.97 -5.58 -7.88
N ILE A 517 5.18 -5.42 -8.94
CA ILE A 517 4.12 -4.41 -9.02
C ILE A 517 2.78 -5.07 -9.33
N VAL A 518 1.70 -4.55 -8.76
CA VAL A 518 0.35 -5.08 -8.98
C VAL A 518 -0.71 -4.02 -8.76
N GLY A 519 -1.84 -4.15 -9.45
CA GLY A 519 -2.99 -3.25 -9.32
C GLY A 519 -2.77 -1.90 -9.99
N GLY A 520 -3.49 -0.89 -9.49
CA GLY A 520 -3.55 0.47 -10.04
C GLY A 520 -4.55 0.62 -11.18
N GLY A 521 -4.50 1.77 -11.85
CA GLY A 521 -5.39 2.11 -12.96
C GLY A 521 -4.72 3.05 -13.96
N ASN A 522 -5.20 3.03 -15.21
CA ASN A 522 -4.61 3.77 -16.34
C ASN A 522 -5.51 4.90 -16.88
N ASN A 523 -6.34 5.50 -16.01
CA ASN A 523 -7.41 6.46 -16.34
C ASN A 523 -8.57 5.91 -17.21
N ALA A 524 -8.45 4.71 -17.78
CA ALA A 524 -9.51 4.04 -18.55
C ALA A 524 -10.07 2.81 -17.82
N ALA A 525 -9.21 2.00 -17.21
CA ALA A 525 -9.57 0.81 -16.46
C ALA A 525 -8.57 0.52 -15.33
N GLY A 526 -9.01 -0.29 -14.37
CA GLY A 526 -8.12 -0.91 -13.39
C GLY A 526 -7.17 -1.90 -14.06
N CYS A 527 -5.95 -1.99 -13.54
CA CYS A 527 -4.91 -2.90 -14.00
C CYS A 527 -4.97 -4.19 -13.18
N ALA A 528 -5.24 -5.31 -13.85
CA ALA A 528 -5.40 -6.60 -13.20
C ALA A 528 -4.16 -7.51 -13.32
N ASP A 529 -3.10 -7.00 -13.93
CA ASP A 529 -1.82 -7.66 -14.18
C ASP A 529 -0.84 -7.47 -13.02
N MET A 530 0.07 -8.43 -12.88
CA MET A 530 1.19 -8.42 -11.97
C MET A 530 2.48 -8.55 -12.77
N TYR A 531 3.43 -7.67 -12.49
CA TYR A 531 4.75 -7.67 -13.14
C TYR A 531 5.87 -7.79 -12.12
N ALA A 532 7.00 -8.27 -12.59
CA ALA A 532 8.25 -8.39 -11.87
C ALA A 532 9.37 -7.69 -12.66
N LEU A 533 10.25 -6.97 -11.97
CA LEU A 533 11.47 -6.38 -12.51
C LEU A 533 12.66 -6.90 -11.70
N ASP A 534 13.65 -7.50 -12.37
CA ASP A 534 14.90 -7.88 -11.67
C ASP A 534 15.78 -6.64 -11.47
N LEU A 535 16.01 -6.29 -10.20
CA LEU A 535 16.90 -5.19 -9.82
C LEU A 535 18.36 -5.66 -9.67
N GLY A 536 18.62 -6.98 -9.69
CA GLY A 536 19.96 -7.55 -9.49
C GLY A 536 21.03 -7.03 -10.46
N VAL A 537 20.58 -6.67 -11.67
CA VAL A 537 21.38 -6.12 -12.77
C VAL A 537 21.65 -4.62 -12.66
N LEU A 538 20.94 -3.91 -11.78
CA LEU A 538 21.11 -2.47 -11.62
C LEU A 538 22.54 -2.13 -11.17
N GLY A 539 23.16 -1.18 -11.88
CA GLY A 539 24.56 -0.79 -11.71
C GLY A 539 25.57 -1.62 -12.53
N ARG A 540 25.13 -2.63 -13.30
CA ARG A 540 26.00 -3.47 -14.16
C ARG A 540 26.03 -3.03 -15.63
N GLY A 541 25.22 -2.03 -16.01
CA GLY A 541 25.10 -1.57 -17.40
C GLY A 541 24.21 -2.44 -18.29
N GLU A 542 23.47 -3.38 -17.70
CA GLU A 542 22.49 -4.23 -18.38
C GLU A 542 21.09 -3.60 -18.30
N PRO A 543 20.23 -3.81 -19.32
CA PRO A 543 18.86 -3.31 -19.30
C PRO A 543 18.03 -4.00 -18.21
N LEU A 544 17.05 -3.27 -17.68
CA LEU A 544 16.10 -3.83 -16.71
C LEU A 544 15.02 -4.60 -17.47
N VAL A 545 14.83 -5.88 -17.14
CA VAL A 545 13.88 -6.74 -17.85
C VAL A 545 12.60 -6.92 -17.03
N TRP A 546 11.48 -6.42 -17.57
CA TRP A 546 10.16 -6.70 -17.03
C TRP A 546 9.73 -8.13 -17.39
N THR A 547 9.02 -8.77 -16.47
CA THR A 547 8.37 -10.07 -16.68
C THR A 547 6.91 -9.96 -16.26
N LEU A 548 6.00 -10.37 -17.14
CA LEU A 548 4.59 -10.54 -16.77
C LEU A 548 4.48 -11.80 -15.92
N VAL A 549 4.14 -11.63 -14.64
CA VAL A 549 3.98 -12.73 -13.68
C VAL A 549 2.63 -13.42 -13.90
N GLY A 550 1.58 -12.63 -14.14
CA GLY A 550 0.26 -13.16 -14.43
C GLY A 550 -0.84 -12.12 -14.32
N ASN A 551 -2.07 -12.56 -14.55
CA ASN A 551 -3.27 -11.73 -14.47
C ASN A 551 -4.18 -12.25 -13.35
N THR A 552 -4.80 -11.31 -12.65
CA THR A 552 -5.85 -11.56 -11.68
C THR A 552 -7.21 -11.17 -12.26
N PRO A 553 -8.33 -11.70 -11.74
CA PRO A 553 -9.65 -11.23 -12.15
C PRO A 553 -9.81 -9.74 -11.86
N PRO A 554 -10.38 -8.91 -12.75
CA PRO A 554 -10.57 -7.48 -12.50
C PRO A 554 -11.39 -7.17 -11.24
N SER A 555 -12.27 -8.08 -10.83
CA SER A 555 -13.05 -7.97 -9.60
C SER A 555 -12.27 -8.31 -8.33
N SER A 556 -11.07 -8.89 -8.46
CA SER A 556 -10.20 -9.24 -7.34
C SER A 556 -9.69 -8.00 -6.63
N ALA A 557 -9.54 -8.07 -5.30
CA ALA A 557 -8.91 -7.00 -4.53
C ALA A 557 -7.48 -6.67 -5.00
N ILE A 558 -6.79 -7.65 -5.60
CA ILE A 558 -5.43 -7.49 -6.13
C ILE A 558 -5.39 -6.51 -7.32
N ALA A 559 -6.49 -6.44 -8.09
CA ALA A 559 -6.65 -5.56 -9.24
C ALA A 559 -7.24 -4.19 -8.84
N SER A 560 -6.81 -3.65 -7.70
CA SER A 560 -7.36 -2.42 -7.13
C SER A 560 -6.43 -1.24 -7.24
N GLU A 561 -6.99 -0.04 -7.23
CA GLU A 561 -6.26 1.20 -6.96
C GLU A 561 -6.14 1.42 -5.44
N GLY A 562 -5.02 2.00 -5.01
CA GLY A 562 -4.76 2.32 -3.61
C GLY A 562 -4.67 1.10 -2.69
N LEU A 563 -4.38 -0.09 -3.23
CA LEU A 563 -4.03 -1.25 -2.41
C LEU A 563 -2.64 -1.05 -1.78
N SER A 564 -2.32 -1.88 -0.79
CA SER A 564 -0.96 -2.01 -0.25
C SER A 564 -0.36 -3.36 -0.60
N LEU A 565 0.96 -3.38 -0.79
CA LEU A 565 1.74 -4.59 -0.98
C LEU A 565 2.96 -4.54 -0.07
N LEU A 566 3.12 -5.55 0.77
CA LEU A 566 4.15 -5.64 1.79
C LEU A 566 5.04 -6.85 1.52
N SER A 567 6.36 -6.64 1.53
CA SER A 567 7.30 -7.76 1.52
C SER A 567 7.40 -8.36 2.92
N VAL A 568 7.37 -9.70 3.01
CA VAL A 568 7.60 -10.44 4.25
C VAL A 568 8.77 -11.40 4.01
N PRO A 569 10.03 -10.90 4.03
CA PRO A 569 11.20 -11.69 3.67
C PRO A 569 11.37 -12.95 4.54
N MET A 570 11.04 -12.85 5.84
CA MET A 570 11.09 -13.99 6.78
C MET A 570 10.19 -15.16 6.38
N ALA A 571 9.15 -14.93 5.58
CA ALA A 571 8.23 -15.94 5.06
C ALA A 571 8.38 -16.17 3.54
N GLY A 572 9.26 -15.40 2.88
CA GLY A 572 9.50 -15.48 1.45
C GLY A 572 8.25 -15.19 0.62
N CYS A 573 7.43 -14.24 1.06
CA CYS A 573 6.16 -13.93 0.40
C CYS A 573 5.84 -12.44 0.42
N LEU A 574 4.87 -12.07 -0.41
CA LEU A 574 4.24 -10.76 -0.45
C LEU A 574 2.86 -10.85 0.19
N VAL A 575 2.46 -9.81 0.92
CA VAL A 575 1.14 -9.71 1.53
C VAL A 575 0.46 -8.45 1.01
N SER A 576 -0.76 -8.57 0.50
CA SER A 576 -1.56 -7.43 0.07
C SER A 576 -2.77 -7.23 0.97
N PHE A 577 -3.19 -5.96 1.07
CA PHE A 577 -4.38 -5.57 1.82
C PHE A 577 -5.02 -4.31 1.21
N GLY A 578 -6.35 -4.27 1.25
CA GLY A 578 -7.14 -3.10 0.87
C GLY A 578 -7.29 -2.91 -0.64
N GLY A 579 -7.64 -1.69 -1.02
CA GLY A 579 -7.82 -1.26 -2.39
C GLY A 579 -9.28 -1.02 -2.78
N TYR A 580 -9.47 -0.28 -3.88
CA TYR A 580 -10.75 -0.01 -4.51
C TYR A 580 -10.71 -0.32 -6.01
N ASN A 581 -11.69 -1.10 -6.49
CA ASN A 581 -11.89 -1.41 -7.91
C ASN A 581 -13.37 -1.27 -8.32
N GLY A 582 -14.08 -0.31 -7.70
CA GLY A 582 -15.55 -0.22 -7.72
C GLY A 582 -16.20 -0.81 -6.46
N LYS A 583 -15.46 -1.65 -5.74
CA LYS A 583 -15.78 -2.11 -4.37
C LYS A 583 -14.56 -1.90 -3.48
N TYR A 584 -14.80 -1.50 -2.22
CA TYR A 584 -13.74 -1.44 -1.22
C TYR A 584 -13.41 -2.85 -0.71
N HIS A 585 -12.12 -3.13 -0.53
CA HIS A 585 -11.65 -4.41 -0.03
C HIS A 585 -10.99 -4.28 1.36
N ASN A 586 -11.09 -5.34 2.17
CA ASN A 586 -10.30 -5.56 3.40
C ASN A 586 -9.81 -7.01 3.49
N SER A 587 -9.81 -7.73 2.38
CA SER A 587 -9.25 -9.07 2.32
C SER A 587 -7.72 -8.99 2.30
N VAL A 588 -7.09 -9.90 3.04
CA VAL A 588 -5.66 -10.15 2.97
C VAL A 588 -5.41 -11.19 1.90
N HIS A 589 -4.37 -11.01 1.11
CA HIS A 589 -3.88 -12.04 0.20
C HIS A 589 -2.38 -12.19 0.32
N VAL A 590 -1.90 -13.38 0.01
CA VAL A 590 -0.50 -13.77 0.11
C VAL A 590 -0.07 -14.34 -1.24
N TYR A 591 1.13 -13.97 -1.67
CA TYR A 591 1.75 -14.49 -2.89
C TYR A 591 3.19 -14.90 -2.60
N ARG A 592 3.59 -16.11 -3.00
CA ARG A 592 4.99 -16.55 -3.01
C ARG A 592 5.40 -16.77 -4.45
N PRO A 593 6.49 -16.12 -4.92
CA PRO A 593 7.02 -16.41 -6.24
C PRO A 593 7.45 -17.89 -6.37
N GLU A 594 7.27 -18.47 -7.55
CA GLU A 594 7.72 -19.83 -7.83
C GLU A 594 9.24 -19.96 -7.67
N GLY A 595 9.68 -21.06 -7.05
CA GLY A 595 11.10 -21.33 -6.88
C GLY A 595 11.83 -20.38 -5.93
N TYR A 596 11.11 -19.53 -5.18
CA TYR A 596 11.73 -18.67 -4.17
C TYR A 596 12.27 -19.51 -3.00
N VAL A 597 13.59 -19.56 -2.87
CA VAL A 597 14.25 -20.25 -1.75
C VAL A 597 14.48 -19.26 -0.62
N LEU A 598 13.91 -19.55 0.55
CA LEU A 598 14.18 -18.78 1.76
C LEU A 598 15.65 -18.96 2.15
N VAL A 599 16.49 -17.96 1.90
CA VAL A 599 17.83 -17.92 2.48
C VAL A 599 17.63 -17.59 3.95
N LYS A 600 17.62 -18.62 4.82
CA LYS A 600 17.68 -18.40 6.26
C LYS A 600 18.98 -17.65 6.54
N ALA A 601 18.86 -16.38 6.90
CA ALA A 601 19.97 -15.67 7.52
C ALA A 601 20.40 -16.51 8.73
N ALA A 602 21.67 -16.93 8.75
CA ALA A 602 22.22 -17.67 9.87
C ALA A 602 22.14 -16.78 11.11
N SER A 603 21.12 -16.98 11.95
CA SER A 603 21.10 -16.42 13.29
C SER A 603 22.10 -17.20 14.16
N ALA A 604 22.80 -16.47 15.02
CA ALA A 604 23.98 -16.87 15.76
C ALA A 604 23.76 -17.87 16.92
N GLU A 605 22.83 -18.83 16.79
CA GLU A 605 22.45 -19.74 17.89
C GLU A 605 22.55 -21.24 17.55
N ALA A 606 23.59 -21.66 16.81
CA ALA A 606 23.87 -23.08 16.56
C ALA A 606 25.33 -23.48 16.83
N ARG A 607 25.92 -22.96 17.90
CA ARG A 607 27.13 -23.53 18.53
C ARG A 607 26.76 -24.13 19.88
N GLY A 608 26.16 -25.32 19.87
CA GLY A 608 25.84 -26.00 21.12
C GLY A 608 24.88 -27.17 21.04
N ALA A 609 24.86 -27.95 19.96
CA ALA A 609 24.09 -29.20 19.95
C ALA A 609 24.60 -30.18 18.88
N GLU A 610 25.85 -30.64 19.02
CA GLU A 610 26.24 -31.95 18.48
C GLU A 610 26.70 -32.82 19.64
N ARG A 611 25.90 -33.84 19.99
CA ARG A 611 26.33 -35.09 20.62
C ARG A 611 25.21 -36.13 20.63
N GLY A 612 25.37 -37.16 19.80
CA GLY A 612 24.76 -38.50 19.89
C GLY A 612 23.29 -38.60 19.46
N ALA A 613 22.80 -39.65 18.81
CA ALA A 613 23.36 -40.93 18.40
C ALA A 613 22.37 -41.59 17.40
N LEU A 614 22.87 -42.44 16.50
CA LEU A 614 22.08 -43.42 15.73
C LEU A 614 21.88 -44.70 16.55
N PRO A 615 20.83 -45.51 16.26
CA PRO A 615 21.00 -46.78 15.52
C PRO A 615 19.89 -47.04 14.47
N ALA A 616 20.15 -47.66 13.31
CA ALA A 616 20.10 -49.11 12.98
C ALA A 616 18.85 -49.83 13.55
N GLY A 617 18.01 -50.60 12.84
CA GLY A 617 18.12 -51.50 11.68
C GLY A 617 17.22 -52.73 12.00
N GLU A 618 16.87 -53.55 10.99
CA GLU A 618 16.00 -54.76 11.02
C GLU A 618 14.48 -54.51 10.91
N GLY A 619 13.66 -55.15 10.05
CA GLY A 619 13.83 -56.30 9.17
C GLY A 619 12.89 -57.44 9.59
N LEU A 620 11.74 -57.63 8.94
CA LEU A 620 11.08 -58.95 8.89
C LEU A 620 10.08 -59.12 7.73
N ARG A 621 10.18 -60.27 7.06
CA ARG A 621 9.34 -60.80 5.98
C ARG A 621 8.21 -61.68 6.53
N ALA A 622 7.07 -61.72 5.83
CA ALA A 622 6.17 -62.87 5.61
C ALA A 622 4.99 -62.36 4.74
N GLY A 623 4.35 -63.04 3.80
CA GLY A 623 4.34 -64.41 3.29
C GLY A 623 3.09 -64.49 2.40
N LEU A 624 3.20 -65.06 1.20
CA LEU A 624 2.09 -65.30 0.27
C LEU A 624 1.30 -66.54 0.71
N ASP A 625 -0.03 -66.54 0.56
CA ASP A 625 -0.69 -67.65 -0.13
C ASP A 625 -2.10 -67.31 -0.68
N VAL A 626 -2.45 -68.07 -1.71
CA VAL A 626 -3.48 -67.89 -2.74
C VAL A 626 -4.85 -68.40 -2.30
N GLY A 627 -5.93 -67.75 -2.78
CA GLY A 627 -7.30 -68.25 -2.71
C GLY A 627 -8.09 -67.91 -3.97
N THR A 628 -8.12 -68.85 -4.92
CA THR A 628 -8.85 -68.79 -6.20
C THR A 628 -10.33 -69.10 -6.03
N ARG A 629 -11.24 -68.29 -6.59
CA ARG A 629 -12.56 -68.74 -7.06
C ARG A 629 -12.95 -68.08 -8.38
N SER A 630 -13.65 -68.86 -9.19
CA SER A 630 -13.80 -68.77 -10.64
C SER A 630 -15.09 -68.04 -11.08
N SER A 631 -14.97 -67.39 -12.25
CA SER A 631 -15.94 -67.25 -13.37
C SER A 631 -17.28 -66.53 -13.15
N ALA A 632 -17.47 -65.43 -13.88
CA ALA A 632 -18.39 -65.39 -15.05
C ALA A 632 -18.31 -64.07 -15.87
N GLN A 633 -18.29 -64.24 -17.20
CA GLN A 633 -18.78 -63.36 -18.29
C GLN A 633 -17.97 -62.12 -18.77
N GLN A 634 -17.61 -62.17 -20.06
CA GLN A 634 -17.09 -61.11 -20.97
C GLN A 634 -18.14 -59.98 -21.19
N PRO A 635 -17.82 -58.76 -21.72
CA PRO A 635 -16.69 -58.36 -22.59
C PRO A 635 -16.12 -56.94 -22.31
N GLU A 636 -15.05 -56.79 -21.51
CA GLU A 636 -14.40 -55.48 -21.26
C GLU A 636 -12.86 -55.51 -21.40
N ASP A 637 -12.29 -56.67 -21.73
CA ASP A 637 -10.85 -56.92 -21.61
C ASP A 637 -9.99 -56.05 -22.53
N GLY A 638 -10.46 -55.73 -23.75
CA GLY A 638 -9.70 -54.90 -24.69
C GLY A 638 -9.57 -53.43 -24.30
N GLU A 639 -10.57 -52.88 -23.60
CA GLU A 639 -10.52 -51.48 -23.14
C GLU A 639 -9.68 -51.34 -21.87
N ILE A 640 -9.74 -52.35 -20.99
CA ILE A 640 -8.90 -52.43 -19.79
C ILE A 640 -7.43 -52.61 -20.19
N GLU A 641 -7.13 -53.46 -21.18
CA GLU A 641 -5.77 -53.67 -21.68
C GLU A 641 -5.21 -52.41 -22.37
N ARG A 642 -6.05 -51.69 -23.14
CA ARG A 642 -5.68 -50.39 -23.71
C ARG A 642 -5.38 -49.36 -22.61
N LYS A 643 -6.27 -49.21 -21.62
CA LYS A 643 -6.07 -48.29 -20.47
C LYS A 643 -4.82 -48.66 -19.66
N ASN A 644 -4.54 -49.96 -19.49
CA ASN A 644 -3.34 -50.44 -18.81
C ASN A 644 -2.06 -50.14 -19.60
N SER A 645 -2.11 -50.23 -20.94
CA SER A 645 -0.99 -49.87 -21.80
C SER A 645 -0.72 -48.36 -21.80
N GLU A 646 -1.76 -47.53 -21.84
CA GLU A 646 -1.66 -46.07 -21.75
C GLU A 646 -1.11 -45.63 -20.39
N ALA A 647 -1.59 -46.25 -19.30
CA ALA A 647 -1.05 -46.00 -17.97
C ALA A 647 0.42 -46.46 -17.83
N ALA A 648 0.84 -47.50 -18.55
CA ALA A 648 2.23 -47.94 -18.56
C ALA A 648 3.15 -46.97 -19.32
N VAL A 649 2.68 -46.37 -20.41
CA VAL A 649 3.41 -45.31 -21.14
C VAL A 649 3.52 -44.05 -20.27
N ALA A 650 2.42 -43.58 -19.69
CA ALA A 650 2.42 -42.41 -18.80
C ALA A 650 3.36 -42.61 -17.58
N ARG A 651 3.44 -43.82 -17.02
CA ARG A 651 4.39 -44.14 -15.95
C ARG A 651 5.85 -44.06 -16.41
N ARG A 652 6.17 -44.50 -17.63
CA ARG A 652 7.53 -44.40 -18.18
C ARG A 652 7.93 -42.95 -18.44
N GLU A 653 7.03 -42.15 -19.02
CA GLU A 653 7.25 -40.72 -19.23
C GLU A 653 7.43 -39.97 -17.90
N ALA A 654 6.65 -40.31 -16.87
CA ALA A 654 6.81 -39.73 -15.54
C ALA A 654 8.16 -40.08 -14.89
N VAL A 655 8.71 -41.28 -15.14
CA VAL A 655 10.05 -41.65 -14.65
C VAL A 655 11.13 -40.84 -15.37
N VAL A 656 11.04 -40.70 -16.70
CA VAL A 656 11.99 -39.89 -17.49
C VAL A 656 11.95 -38.41 -17.08
N ALA A 657 10.76 -37.86 -16.86
CA ALA A 657 10.60 -36.48 -16.36
C ALA A 657 11.19 -36.29 -14.95
N ARG A 658 11.04 -37.28 -14.06
CA ARG A 658 11.65 -37.27 -12.72
C ARG A 658 13.18 -37.35 -12.79
N GLU A 659 13.73 -38.12 -13.71
CA GLU A 659 15.19 -38.19 -13.92
C GLU A 659 15.74 -36.87 -14.48
N SER A 660 15.03 -36.23 -15.42
CA SER A 660 15.40 -34.92 -15.97
C SER A 660 15.41 -33.84 -14.89
N THR A 661 14.35 -33.75 -14.08
CA THR A 661 14.26 -32.78 -12.98
C THR A 661 15.31 -33.05 -11.88
N ALA A 662 15.64 -34.31 -11.62
CA ALA A 662 16.72 -34.66 -10.69
C ALA A 662 18.10 -34.19 -11.21
N GLN A 663 18.35 -34.26 -12.53
CA GLN A 663 19.58 -33.76 -13.13
C GLN A 663 19.69 -32.23 -13.04
N GLU A 664 18.59 -31.52 -13.31
CA GLU A 664 18.53 -30.06 -13.15
C GLU A 664 18.78 -29.64 -11.70
N LEU A 665 18.20 -30.35 -10.71
CA LEU A 665 18.45 -30.09 -9.29
C LEU A 665 19.92 -30.28 -8.89
N VAL A 666 20.63 -31.25 -9.46
CA VAL A 666 22.07 -31.44 -9.23
C VAL A 666 22.87 -30.27 -9.80
N LEU A 667 22.49 -29.78 -10.97
CA LEU A 667 23.15 -28.66 -11.65
C LEU A 667 22.94 -27.35 -10.88
N LEU A 668 21.71 -27.10 -10.42
CA LEU A 668 21.37 -25.96 -9.56
C LEU A 668 22.09 -26.01 -8.21
N ARG A 669 22.22 -27.19 -7.58
CA ARG A 669 23.01 -27.34 -6.34
C ARG A 669 24.48 -27.02 -6.54
N ARG A 670 25.05 -27.41 -7.69
CA ARG A 670 26.43 -27.05 -8.04
C ARG A 670 26.58 -25.54 -8.24
N GLN A 671 25.62 -24.91 -8.93
CA GLN A 671 25.61 -23.45 -9.10
C GLN A 671 25.49 -22.73 -7.75
N LEU A 672 24.61 -23.19 -6.86
CA LEU A 672 24.46 -22.65 -5.51
C LEU A 672 25.77 -22.75 -4.71
N ALA A 673 26.46 -23.88 -4.76
CA ALA A 673 27.76 -24.04 -4.09
C ALA A 673 28.81 -23.06 -4.65
N THR A 674 28.84 -22.85 -5.97
CA THR A 674 29.76 -21.88 -6.58
C THR A 674 29.43 -20.43 -6.22
N THR A 675 28.14 -20.06 -6.14
CA THR A 675 27.74 -18.70 -5.77
C THR A 675 27.97 -18.43 -4.28
N GLN A 676 27.79 -19.44 -3.41
CA GLN A 676 28.13 -19.35 -1.99
C GLN A 676 29.62 -19.14 -1.77
N ALA A 677 30.48 -19.83 -2.53
CA ALA A 677 31.93 -19.60 -2.47
C ALA A 677 32.28 -18.16 -2.91
N ALA A 678 31.71 -17.69 -4.03
CA ALA A 678 31.93 -16.33 -4.51
C ALA A 678 31.42 -15.26 -3.53
N LEU A 679 30.33 -15.53 -2.80
CA LEU A 679 29.82 -14.65 -1.75
C LEU A 679 30.81 -14.56 -0.57
N ALA A 680 31.35 -15.69 -0.12
CA ALA A 680 32.34 -15.72 0.95
C ALA A 680 33.61 -14.94 0.60
N ASP A 681 34.09 -15.07 -0.64
CA ASP A 681 35.23 -14.31 -1.15
C ASP A 681 34.94 -12.80 -1.19
N ALA A 682 33.73 -12.41 -1.61
CA ALA A 682 33.29 -11.02 -1.64
C ALA A 682 33.16 -10.42 -0.22
N GLU A 683 32.65 -11.18 0.75
CA GLU A 683 32.59 -10.77 2.16
C GLU A 683 33.98 -10.56 2.74
N GLN A 684 34.94 -11.43 2.41
CA GLN A 684 36.32 -11.25 2.84
C GLN A 684 36.93 -9.97 2.24
N ALA A 685 36.74 -9.75 0.93
CA ALA A 685 37.21 -8.53 0.27
C ALA A 685 36.56 -7.26 0.87
N ALA A 686 35.30 -7.31 1.28
CA ALA A 686 34.65 -6.20 1.99
C ALA A 686 35.31 -5.91 3.34
N ARG A 687 35.57 -6.94 4.15
CA ARG A 687 36.27 -6.78 5.45
C ARG A 687 37.68 -6.19 5.28
N GLU A 688 38.40 -6.59 4.24
CA GLU A 688 39.72 -6.02 3.93
C GLU A 688 39.62 -4.54 3.54
N ARG A 689 38.57 -4.14 2.81
CA ARG A 689 38.33 -2.73 2.46
C ARG A 689 37.93 -1.89 3.67
N ASP A 690 37.12 -2.43 4.58
CA ASP A 690 36.73 -1.75 5.82
C ASP A 690 37.95 -1.53 6.71
N ALA A 691 38.81 -2.54 6.88
CA ALA A 691 40.07 -2.41 7.61
C ALA A 691 41.00 -1.35 6.98
N HIS A 692 41.04 -1.27 5.64
CA HIS A 692 41.79 -0.22 4.95
C HIS A 692 41.18 1.17 5.18
N LEU A 693 39.85 1.30 5.17
CA LEU A 693 39.16 2.56 5.44
C LEU A 693 39.43 3.04 6.87
N GLU A 694 39.36 2.16 7.86
CA GLU A 694 39.68 2.49 9.26
C GLU A 694 41.15 2.96 9.41
N ALA A 695 42.07 2.34 8.67
CA ALA A 695 43.48 2.74 8.66
C ALA A 695 43.67 4.14 8.04
N GLU A 696 42.95 4.45 6.96
CA GLU A 696 42.97 5.80 6.34
C GLU A 696 42.30 6.85 7.23
N GLN A 697 41.15 6.54 7.84
CA GLN A 697 40.50 7.43 8.82
C GLN A 697 41.43 7.74 10.00
N SER A 698 42.15 6.73 10.49
CA SER A 698 43.15 6.91 11.54
C SER A 698 44.32 7.81 11.09
N LYS A 699 44.70 7.79 9.81
CA LYS A 699 45.70 8.71 9.26
C LYS A 699 45.17 10.13 9.19
N VAL A 700 43.92 10.32 8.75
CA VAL A 700 43.28 11.64 8.66
C VAL A 700 43.22 12.31 10.03
N VAL A 701 42.76 11.59 11.07
CA VAL A 701 42.70 12.13 12.43
C VAL A 701 44.09 12.55 12.94
N ARG A 702 45.14 11.77 12.66
CA ARG A 702 46.52 12.15 13.01
C ARG A 702 46.96 13.43 12.31
N LEU A 703 46.66 13.56 11.01
CA LEU A 703 47.00 14.76 10.23
C LEU A 703 46.21 15.98 10.70
N GLU A 704 44.94 15.82 11.10
CA GLU A 704 44.13 16.91 11.66
C GLU A 704 44.73 17.47 12.95
N VAL A 705 45.23 16.58 13.84
CA VAL A 705 45.94 16.98 15.06
C VAL A 705 47.23 17.74 14.72
N GLU A 706 48.03 17.24 13.79
CA GLU A 706 49.28 17.89 13.36
C GLU A 706 49.02 19.28 12.75
N VAL A 707 47.97 19.41 11.93
CA VAL A 707 47.54 20.71 11.37
C VAL A 707 47.09 21.66 12.47
N ALA A 708 46.38 21.18 13.50
CA ALA A 708 45.96 22.00 14.63
C ALA A 708 47.17 22.50 15.44
N GLU A 709 48.17 21.64 15.68
CA GLU A 709 49.42 22.01 16.36
C GLU A 709 50.22 23.06 15.59
N LEU A 710 50.34 22.89 14.26
CA LEU A 710 51.01 23.86 13.39
C LEU A 710 50.30 25.22 13.39
N ARG A 711 48.96 25.23 13.35
CA ARG A 711 48.16 26.47 13.47
C ARG A 711 48.39 27.16 14.81
N ALA A 712 48.44 26.42 15.91
CA ALA A 712 48.75 26.97 17.23
C ALA A 712 50.19 27.51 17.31
N SER A 713 51.15 26.85 16.66
CA SER A 713 52.53 27.34 16.56
C SER A 713 52.62 28.67 15.78
N LEU A 714 51.93 28.77 14.64
CA LEU A 714 51.87 30.00 13.86
C LEU A 714 51.23 31.15 14.62
N SER A 715 50.16 30.89 15.37
CA SER A 715 49.53 31.90 16.22
C SER A 715 50.48 32.43 17.31
N ARG A 716 51.27 31.54 17.94
CA ARG A 716 52.31 31.93 18.91
C ARG A 716 53.42 32.76 18.28
N MET A 717 53.86 32.42 17.07
CA MET A 717 54.84 33.21 16.34
C MET A 717 54.33 34.63 16.06
N ALA A 718 53.08 34.76 15.60
CA ALA A 718 52.47 36.07 15.34
C ALA A 718 52.32 36.93 16.61
N GLU A 719 52.19 36.31 17.79
CA GLU A 719 52.19 37.00 19.08
C GLU A 719 53.59 37.49 19.47
N LEU A 720 54.60 36.63 19.32
CA LEU A 720 56.01 37.00 19.55
C LEU A 720 56.48 38.13 18.61
N GLU A 721 56.03 38.15 17.36
CA GLU A 721 56.31 39.25 16.42
C GLU A 721 55.71 40.58 16.91
N ARG A 722 54.45 40.56 17.39
CA ARG A 722 53.82 41.73 17.99
C ARG A 722 54.56 42.24 19.24
N GLU A 723 55.01 41.32 20.10
CA GLU A 723 55.82 41.67 21.26
C GLU A 723 57.16 42.29 20.84
N LEU A 724 57.86 41.69 19.87
CA LEU A 724 59.14 42.20 19.35
C LEU A 724 59.00 43.61 18.78
N ASP A 725 57.93 43.87 18.02
CA ASP A 725 57.67 45.21 17.48
C ASP A 725 57.34 46.22 18.57
N SER A 726 56.63 45.80 19.62
CA SER A 726 56.41 46.65 20.80
C SER A 726 57.73 47.01 21.50
N TYR A 727 58.67 46.07 21.62
CA TYR A 727 59.99 46.33 22.18
C TYR A 727 60.85 47.23 21.29
N ARG A 728 60.77 47.08 19.96
CA ARG A 728 61.45 47.98 19.02
C ARG A 728 60.95 49.41 19.16
N LEU A 729 59.63 49.59 19.27
CA LEU A 729 59.03 50.91 19.51
C LEU A 729 59.47 51.51 20.85
N GLN A 730 59.51 50.71 21.92
CA GLN A 730 60.02 51.14 23.22
C GLN A 730 61.51 51.52 23.19
N ALA A 731 62.33 50.75 22.46
CA ALA A 731 63.76 51.05 22.30
C ALA A 731 63.99 52.36 21.51
N THR A 732 63.18 52.65 20.49
CA THR A 732 63.24 53.94 19.77
C THR A 732 62.73 55.12 20.61
N ALA A 733 61.84 54.87 21.58
CA ALA A 733 61.36 55.88 22.52
C ALA A 733 62.34 56.14 23.69
N ALA A 734 63.31 55.24 23.91
CA ALA A 734 64.28 55.28 24.99
C ALA A 734 65.67 55.79 24.57
N GLU A 735 65.77 56.63 23.53
CA GLU A 735 67.02 57.38 23.31
C GLU A 735 67.27 58.38 24.45
N PRO A 736 68.50 58.46 24.98
CA PRO A 736 68.79 59.26 26.16
C PRO A 736 68.79 60.74 25.82
N ARG A 737 68.04 61.53 26.61
CA ARG A 737 68.25 62.98 26.74
C ARG A 737 69.73 63.23 27.05
N LYS A 738 70.51 63.63 26.04
CA LYS A 738 71.84 64.21 26.26
C LYS A 738 71.66 65.49 27.06
N ALA A 739 72.15 65.47 28.29
CA ALA A 739 72.50 66.65 29.04
C ALA A 739 73.40 67.54 28.16
N SER A 740 72.93 68.76 27.94
CA SER A 740 73.76 69.86 27.49
C SER A 740 74.81 70.15 28.56
N GLY A 741 76.10 70.08 28.20
CA GLY A 741 77.17 70.52 29.08
C GLY A 741 78.54 69.92 28.79
N LEU A 742 79.29 70.61 27.92
CA LEU A 742 80.76 70.66 27.87
C LEU A 742 81.50 69.43 27.27
N TRP A 743 82.55 69.72 26.50
CA TRP A 743 83.39 68.84 25.65
C TRP A 743 82.75 68.48 24.30
N GLY A 744 83.28 68.84 23.14
CA GLY A 744 84.53 69.48 22.77
C GLY A 744 84.74 69.22 21.28
N PHE A 745 84.68 70.28 20.47
CA PHE A 745 85.60 70.57 19.38
C PHE A 745 86.66 69.48 19.12
N ILE A 746 86.73 68.95 17.89
CA ILE A 746 87.95 68.72 17.08
C ILE A 746 87.60 67.80 15.90
N SER A 747 87.97 68.27 14.69
CA SER A 747 88.05 67.57 13.39
C SER A 747 86.74 67.06 12.78
N GLY A 748 86.36 67.36 11.54
CA GLY A 748 87.11 67.96 10.43
C GLY A 748 86.67 67.26 9.14
N ALA A 749 86.45 68.08 8.11
CA ALA A 749 86.51 67.74 6.68
C ALA A 749 85.47 66.77 6.08
N ASP A 750 84.62 67.39 5.25
CA ASP A 750 84.46 67.13 3.82
C ASP A 750 83.86 65.83 3.25
N ALA A 751 83.05 66.10 2.22
CA ALA A 751 82.87 65.35 0.98
C ALA A 751 81.67 64.40 0.86
N ASN A 752 80.64 64.95 0.20
CA ASN A 752 80.22 64.56 -1.15
C ASN A 752 79.34 63.29 -1.33
N ALA A 753 78.48 63.41 -2.35
CA ALA A 753 77.77 62.36 -3.09
C ALA A 753 76.45 61.79 -2.52
N SER A 754 75.34 62.32 -3.06
CA SER A 754 74.17 61.55 -3.50
C SER A 754 74.55 60.53 -4.60
N PRO A 755 73.66 59.67 -5.13
CA PRO A 755 72.58 58.80 -4.59
C PRO A 755 72.81 57.34 -5.15
N PRO A 756 71.84 56.48 -5.55
CA PRO A 756 70.40 56.34 -5.27
C PRO A 756 69.93 54.89 -4.92
N ARG A 757 68.65 54.81 -4.53
CA ARG A 757 67.58 53.83 -4.87
C ARG A 757 67.98 52.42 -5.36
N ASP A 758 67.45 51.40 -4.70
CA ASP A 758 66.13 50.84 -5.03
C ASP A 758 65.38 50.40 -3.75
#